data_AF-A0A3B7A9T4-F1
#
_entry.id   AF-A0A3B7A9T4-F1
#
_cell.length_a   1.000
_cell.length_b   1.000
_cell.length_c   1.000
_cell.angle_alpha   90.00
_cell.angle_beta   90.00
_cell.angle_gamma   90.00
#
_symmetry.space_group_name_H-M   'P 1'
#
loop_
_entity.id
_entity.type
_entity.pdbx_description
1 polymer ?
#
loop_
_entity_poly.entity_id
_entity_poly.type
_entity_poly.pdbx_seq_one_letter_code
_entity_poly.pdbx_strand_id
1 'polypeptide(L)'
;MTRNWFPTLQKNRSVLLFMVPVFLMAYLVLIVIFHQQTESYAIREAEKDALDSLLSHKAVHSYVTETQRPEIYRLQGEGLLYKEYFSPKVMSFTYIARSIKELINKERERAGLPPIYFKLAADNPRNPINQADAFESALLARMNRGELKEIREVVQQNGEPTLHLAIPIDRSSTGCLKCHGDPKNAPGELLATYGSEKGFFENPNSIRALISIRVPLTPALQEANQMVRLISWVSALLMVMIYALIHFFMLRIDREQQAIQAAKQYAEKLINTANVMVVELNLLGEVKRINPAVEEITGYRADELLGHNWFETIVPEERYPDVKKMFMALLEKGIPNQFENPVLTKDGHERSVIWQNSELQENGKTVGTISFGMDITHSRQISQNLAEQDVMLSSAQHIAHIGIWRLNILSQTLTWSDEMFNIYGRQGSLEPLSKAEWFALIRHEDRARVQQVFDKALTTLTPYDITYGLLLPNGEEKYLHEHCEHQTDHQGKVVVSIGVVQDVTENILNEQSLRESEIRFRTIADFTYDWEYWQGEQHELLYINPACQRITGYSQAEFIRNPALLEEIVHPDDRDLFRNHLQEIQTENVCTLEFRILTKSGQVCWIVHGCQAVFDPDGKRMGRRASNRDITDRKLAELELVRHRSHLEDMVQERTIALSEVPPINSATGNLVKSVFEKENGLEEAVFRRADHRLFAAGRSRHTDQGTVSATWLQ
;
A
#
# COMPACT_ATOMS: atom_id res chain seq x y z
N MET A 1 33.04 10.11 16.03
CA MET A 1 34.30 10.49 15.35
C MET A 1 34.66 9.42 14.33
N THR A 2 34.13 9.51 13.12
CA THR A 2 34.52 8.65 11.99
C THR A 2 34.82 9.60 10.84
N ARG A 3 36.12 9.80 10.56
CA ARG A 3 36.60 10.67 9.48
C ARG A 3 36.11 10.08 8.15
N ASN A 4 35.20 10.78 7.47
CA ASN A 4 34.81 10.48 6.09
C ASN A 4 36.06 10.48 5.20
N TRP A 5 36.51 9.28 4.81
CA TRP A 5 37.68 9.05 3.94
C TRP A 5 37.33 9.01 2.45
N PHE A 6 36.08 9.28 2.07
CA PHE A 6 35.70 9.30 0.65
C PHE A 6 36.01 10.65 0.00
N PRO A 7 36.86 10.71 -1.04
CA PRO A 7 37.17 11.96 -1.72
C PRO A 7 35.97 12.43 -2.53
N THR A 8 35.56 13.68 -2.34
CA THR A 8 34.70 14.38 -3.29
C THR A 8 35.43 14.58 -4.62
N LEU A 9 34.70 14.72 -5.73
CA LEU A 9 35.21 15.01 -7.10
C LEU A 9 36.41 15.97 -7.14
N GLN A 10 36.36 17.02 -6.31
CA GLN A 10 37.39 18.05 -6.22
C GLN A 10 38.72 17.51 -5.63
N LYS A 11 38.64 16.58 -4.68
CA LYS A 11 39.79 15.92 -4.06
C LYS A 11 40.44 14.92 -5.02
N ASN A 12 39.66 14.16 -5.81
CA ASN A 12 40.21 13.28 -6.85
C ASN A 12 40.96 14.05 -7.95
N ARG A 13 40.43 15.21 -8.35
CA ARG A 13 41.10 16.09 -9.33
C ARG A 13 42.40 16.69 -8.80
N SER A 14 42.44 17.05 -7.51
CA SER A 14 43.67 17.52 -6.85
C SER A 14 44.73 16.44 -6.72
N VAL A 15 44.34 15.18 -6.48
CA VAL A 15 45.24 14.03 -6.43
C VAL A 15 45.84 13.76 -7.81
N LEU A 16 45.02 13.77 -8.87
CA LEU A 16 45.50 13.62 -10.26
C LEU A 16 46.50 14.73 -10.65
N LEU A 17 46.19 15.99 -10.32
CA LEU A 17 47.10 17.12 -10.53
C LEU A 17 48.41 16.98 -9.77
N PHE A 18 48.38 16.42 -8.55
CA PHE A 18 49.58 16.17 -7.75
C PHE A 18 50.41 14.98 -8.27
N MET A 19 49.78 14.00 -8.91
CA MET A 19 50.50 12.85 -9.48
C MET A 19 51.33 13.22 -10.72
N VAL A 20 50.90 14.19 -11.52
CA VAL A 20 51.64 14.64 -12.72
C VAL A 20 53.10 15.03 -12.41
N PRO A 21 53.41 15.94 -11.47
CA PRO A 21 54.80 16.29 -11.16
C PRO A 21 55.59 15.13 -10.57
N VAL A 22 54.95 14.22 -9.82
CA VAL A 22 55.62 13.03 -9.27
C VAL A 22 56.02 12.06 -10.40
N PHE A 23 55.12 11.80 -11.35
CA PHE A 23 55.42 10.97 -12.52
C PHE A 23 56.51 11.61 -13.40
N LEU A 24 56.43 12.92 -13.64
CA LEU A 24 57.46 13.64 -14.38
C LEU A 24 58.82 13.58 -13.68
N MET A 25 58.86 13.76 -12.36
CA MET A 25 60.08 13.64 -11.58
C MET A 25 60.66 12.23 -11.66
N ALA A 26 59.83 11.19 -11.47
CA ALA A 26 60.27 9.80 -11.55
C ALA A 26 60.82 9.45 -12.95
N TYR A 27 60.16 9.93 -14.01
CA TYR A 27 60.62 9.77 -15.39
C TYR A 27 61.95 10.46 -15.67
N LEU A 28 62.12 11.70 -15.22
CA LEU A 28 63.39 12.42 -15.36
C LEU A 28 64.53 11.70 -14.64
N VAL A 29 64.28 11.23 -13.42
CA VAL A 29 65.26 10.44 -12.65
C VAL A 29 65.64 9.16 -13.41
N LEU A 30 64.66 8.42 -13.93
CA LEU A 30 64.92 7.20 -14.70
C LEU A 30 65.74 7.46 -15.97
N ILE A 31 65.44 8.53 -16.73
CA ILE A 31 66.22 8.89 -17.91
C ILE A 31 67.66 9.23 -17.55
N VAL A 32 67.87 10.02 -16.49
CA VAL A 32 69.21 10.41 -16.05
C VAL A 32 70.01 9.16 -15.65
N ILE A 33 69.42 8.26 -14.87
CA ILE A 33 70.06 6.98 -14.50
C ILE A 33 70.38 6.17 -15.75
N PHE A 34 69.43 6.05 -16.68
CA PHE A 34 69.60 5.25 -17.89
C PHE A 34 70.71 5.82 -18.79
N HIS A 35 70.76 7.15 -18.95
CA HIS A 35 71.80 7.83 -19.68
C HIS A 35 73.19 7.58 -19.07
N GLN A 36 73.34 7.78 -17.76
CA GLN A 36 74.59 7.52 -17.05
C GLN A 36 75.05 6.06 -17.16
N GLN A 37 74.12 5.10 -17.05
CA GLN A 37 74.43 3.68 -17.18
C GLN A 37 74.87 3.31 -18.60
N THR A 38 74.20 3.85 -19.62
CA THR A 38 74.51 3.56 -21.03
C THR A 38 75.84 4.20 -21.45
N GLU A 39 76.11 5.43 -21.02
CA GLU A 39 77.41 6.09 -21.24
C GLU A 39 78.56 5.33 -20.56
N SER A 40 78.37 4.93 -19.30
CA SER A 40 79.35 4.11 -18.57
C SER A 40 79.59 2.75 -19.24
N TYR A 41 78.55 2.16 -19.84
CA TYR A 41 78.68 0.93 -20.61
C TYR A 41 79.51 1.13 -21.88
N ALA A 42 79.26 2.20 -22.64
CA ALA A 42 80.03 2.53 -23.84
C ALA A 42 81.52 2.73 -23.54
N ILE A 43 81.85 3.41 -22.43
CA ILE A 43 83.25 3.61 -22.00
C ILE A 43 83.91 2.27 -21.62
N ARG A 44 83.21 1.41 -20.86
CA ARG A 44 83.72 0.08 -20.49
C ARG A 44 83.97 -0.80 -21.72
N GLU A 45 83.14 -0.69 -22.75
CA GLU A 45 83.34 -1.45 -23.98
C GLU A 45 84.59 -0.97 -24.75
N ALA A 46 84.79 0.34 -24.84
CA ALA A 46 86.02 0.90 -25.40
C ALA A 46 87.28 0.55 -24.58
N GLU A 47 87.14 0.41 -23.26
CA GLU A 47 88.24 -0.06 -22.40
C GLU A 47 88.63 -1.50 -22.71
N LYS A 48 87.67 -2.38 -23.00
CA LYS A 48 87.96 -3.75 -23.48
C LYS A 48 88.72 -3.71 -24.80
N ASP A 49 88.30 -2.90 -25.75
CA ASP A 49 88.99 -2.70 -27.04
C ASP A 49 90.46 -2.26 -26.84
N ALA A 50 90.69 -1.32 -25.93
CA ALA A 50 92.02 -0.84 -25.58
C ALA A 50 92.86 -1.95 -24.91
N LEU A 51 92.27 -2.69 -23.98
CA LEU A 51 92.92 -3.78 -23.26
C LEU A 51 93.27 -4.96 -24.18
N ASP A 52 92.36 -5.36 -25.07
CA ASP A 52 92.61 -6.41 -26.06
C ASP A 52 93.73 -6.00 -27.01
N SER A 53 93.79 -4.72 -27.39
CA SER A 53 94.90 -4.19 -28.17
C SER A 53 96.24 -4.29 -27.41
N LEU A 54 96.25 -3.98 -26.11
CA LEU A 54 97.42 -4.15 -25.25
C LEU A 54 97.84 -5.62 -25.10
N LEU A 55 96.88 -6.52 -24.84
CA LEU A 55 97.14 -7.95 -24.66
C LEU A 55 97.69 -8.57 -25.96
N SER A 56 97.13 -8.21 -27.11
CA SER A 56 97.65 -8.57 -28.42
C SER A 56 99.10 -8.08 -28.61
N HIS A 57 99.42 -6.86 -28.16
CA HIS A 57 100.79 -6.35 -28.22
C HIS A 57 101.75 -7.17 -27.33
N LYS A 58 101.35 -7.49 -26.09
CA LYS A 58 102.13 -8.33 -25.18
C LYS A 58 102.35 -9.74 -25.76
N ALA A 59 101.32 -10.33 -26.37
CA ALA A 59 101.44 -11.64 -27.03
C ALA A 59 102.45 -11.61 -28.18
N VAL A 60 102.42 -10.58 -29.03
CA VAL A 60 103.43 -10.40 -30.09
C VAL A 60 104.83 -10.23 -29.50
N HIS A 61 104.97 -9.54 -28.36
CA HIS A 61 106.26 -9.36 -27.68
C HIS A 61 106.84 -10.68 -27.20
N SER A 62 106.05 -11.47 -26.49
CA SER A 62 106.43 -12.78 -26.00
C SER A 62 106.75 -13.70 -27.17
N TYR A 63 105.94 -13.76 -28.22
CA TYR A 63 106.23 -14.60 -29.38
C TYR A 63 107.57 -14.24 -30.04
N VAL A 64 107.85 -12.95 -30.26
CA VAL A 64 109.12 -12.52 -30.86
C VAL A 64 110.31 -12.86 -29.96
N THR A 65 110.16 -12.71 -28.64
CA THR A 65 111.26 -12.84 -27.67
C THR A 65 111.52 -14.28 -27.25
N GLU A 66 110.48 -15.06 -27.03
CA GLU A 66 110.53 -16.42 -26.46
C GLU A 66 110.56 -17.50 -27.55
N THR A 67 110.02 -17.22 -28.75
CA THR A 67 109.95 -18.20 -29.84
C THR A 67 110.82 -17.81 -31.02
N GLN A 68 110.59 -16.63 -31.61
CA GLN A 68 111.17 -16.28 -32.91
C GLN A 68 112.67 -15.97 -32.83
N ARG A 69 113.11 -15.14 -31.86
CA ARG A 69 114.53 -14.80 -31.70
C ARG A 69 115.38 -16.01 -31.31
N PRO A 70 115.00 -16.86 -30.33
CA PRO A 70 115.76 -18.06 -29.99
C PRO A 70 115.95 -18.99 -31.19
N GLU A 71 114.94 -19.16 -32.04
CA GLU A 71 115.06 -19.98 -33.24
C GLU A 71 116.04 -19.38 -34.26
N ILE A 72 116.04 -18.06 -34.46
CA ILE A 72 117.02 -17.39 -35.32
C ILE A 72 118.44 -17.53 -34.76
N TYR A 73 118.60 -17.39 -33.44
CA TYR A 73 119.90 -17.58 -32.78
C TYR A 73 120.38 -19.04 -32.86
N ARG A 74 119.47 -20.03 -32.78
CA ARG A 74 119.78 -21.44 -33.02
C ARG A 74 120.31 -21.66 -34.44
N LEU A 75 119.61 -21.14 -35.45
CA LEU A 75 120.03 -21.22 -36.86
C LEU A 75 121.38 -20.53 -37.11
N GLN A 76 121.67 -19.41 -36.44
CA GLN A 76 123.00 -18.76 -36.48
C GLN A 76 124.08 -19.63 -35.83
N GLY A 77 123.78 -20.27 -34.70
CA GLY A 77 124.70 -21.19 -34.01
C GLY A 77 125.05 -22.43 -34.85
N GLU A 78 124.10 -22.90 -35.67
CA GLU A 78 124.28 -24.03 -36.60
C GLU A 78 124.95 -23.64 -37.93
N GLY A 79 125.25 -22.35 -38.14
CA GLY A 79 125.85 -21.84 -39.37
C GLY A 79 124.90 -21.77 -40.57
N LEU A 80 123.59 -21.98 -40.37
CA LEU A 80 122.56 -21.87 -41.41
C LEU A 80 122.17 -20.41 -41.71
N LEU A 81 122.52 -19.48 -40.81
CA LEU A 81 122.42 -18.03 -41.00
C LEU A 81 123.77 -17.38 -40.70
N TYR A 82 124.13 -16.31 -41.43
CA TYR A 82 125.37 -15.59 -41.16
C TYR A 82 125.32 -14.87 -39.81
N LYS A 83 126.48 -14.81 -39.13
CA LYS A 83 126.61 -14.42 -37.72
C LYS A 83 126.10 -13.01 -37.40
N GLU A 84 126.12 -12.11 -38.38
CA GLU A 84 125.71 -10.71 -38.22
C GLU A 84 124.25 -10.44 -38.61
N TYR A 85 123.51 -11.45 -39.08
CA TYR A 85 122.16 -11.26 -39.61
C TYR A 85 121.22 -10.54 -38.65
N PHE A 86 120.73 -9.37 -39.06
CA PHE A 86 119.66 -8.65 -38.39
C PHE A 86 118.68 -8.04 -39.40
N SER A 87 117.44 -8.54 -39.39
CA SER A 87 116.33 -7.92 -40.13
C SER A 87 115.32 -7.33 -39.16
N PRO A 88 115.07 -6.00 -39.16
CA PRO A 88 114.01 -5.40 -38.34
C PRO A 88 112.64 -6.03 -38.59
N LYS A 89 112.36 -6.44 -39.83
CA LYS A 89 111.07 -7.05 -40.20
C LYS A 89 110.80 -8.39 -39.50
N VAL A 90 111.85 -9.08 -39.05
CA VAL A 90 111.80 -10.43 -38.48
C VAL A 90 112.25 -10.45 -37.02
N MET A 91 113.16 -9.55 -36.61
CA MET A 91 113.76 -9.58 -35.28
C MET A 91 113.36 -8.40 -34.39
N SER A 92 112.80 -7.33 -34.96
CA SER A 92 112.35 -6.17 -34.18
C SER A 92 110.88 -6.34 -33.78
N PHE A 93 110.66 -6.61 -32.50
CA PHE A 93 109.33 -6.62 -31.92
C PHE A 93 108.54 -5.35 -32.24
N THR A 94 109.14 -4.16 -32.05
CA THR A 94 108.46 -2.89 -32.27
C THR A 94 108.06 -2.73 -33.74
N TYR A 95 108.86 -3.24 -34.68
CA TYR A 95 108.52 -3.23 -36.10
C TYR A 95 107.34 -4.18 -36.38
N ILE A 96 107.42 -5.43 -35.91
CA ILE A 96 106.39 -6.46 -36.13
C ILE A 96 105.06 -6.04 -35.49
N ALA A 97 105.06 -5.63 -34.23
CA ALA A 97 103.87 -5.20 -33.52
C ALA A 97 103.19 -4.02 -34.21
N ARG A 98 103.94 -3.02 -34.65
CA ARG A 98 103.39 -1.90 -35.43
C ARG A 98 102.76 -2.37 -36.73
N SER A 99 103.46 -3.18 -37.52
CA SER A 99 102.93 -3.69 -38.79
C SER A 99 101.66 -4.52 -38.61
N ILE A 100 101.60 -5.35 -37.56
CA ILE A 100 100.39 -6.10 -37.21
C ILE A 100 99.26 -5.13 -36.83
N LYS A 101 99.53 -4.08 -36.05
CA LYS A 101 98.50 -3.08 -35.68
C LYS A 101 97.99 -2.29 -36.88
N GLU A 102 98.86 -1.90 -37.82
CA GLU A 102 98.46 -1.28 -39.08
C GLU A 102 97.55 -2.20 -39.91
N LEU A 103 97.86 -3.50 -39.97
CA LEU A 103 97.01 -4.48 -40.64
C LEU A 103 95.67 -4.67 -39.91
N ILE A 104 95.66 -4.73 -38.57
CA ILE A 104 94.43 -4.79 -37.78
C ILE A 104 93.56 -3.57 -38.05
N ASN A 105 94.12 -2.37 -38.07
CA ASN A 105 93.37 -1.15 -38.37
C ASN A 105 92.77 -1.17 -39.79
N LYS A 106 93.46 -1.72 -40.79
CA LYS A 106 92.89 -1.91 -42.13
C LYS A 106 91.68 -2.86 -42.13
N GLU A 107 91.75 -3.96 -41.37
CA GLU A 107 90.59 -4.85 -41.24
C GLU A 107 89.46 -4.23 -40.41
N ARG A 108 89.77 -3.40 -39.40
CA ARG A 108 88.76 -2.61 -38.66
C ARG A 108 88.03 -1.64 -39.58
N GLU A 109 88.75 -0.91 -40.42
CA GLU A 109 88.15 0.01 -41.40
C GLU A 109 87.24 -0.73 -42.39
N ARG A 110 87.64 -1.92 -42.87
CA ARG A 110 86.79 -2.77 -43.73
C ARG A 110 85.52 -3.26 -43.03
N ALA A 111 85.59 -3.47 -41.72
CA ALA A 111 84.44 -3.83 -40.88
C ALA A 111 83.60 -2.62 -40.44
N GLY A 112 83.95 -1.40 -40.85
CA GLY A 112 83.26 -0.16 -40.46
C GLY A 112 83.58 0.32 -39.04
N LEU A 113 84.61 -0.21 -38.40
CA LEU A 113 85.07 0.19 -37.06
C LEU A 113 86.17 1.27 -37.16
N PRO A 114 86.21 2.22 -36.22
CA PRO A 114 87.27 3.23 -36.22
C PRO A 114 88.63 2.60 -35.94
N PRO A 115 89.71 3.14 -36.54
CA PRO A 115 91.06 2.69 -36.23
C PRO A 115 91.40 3.01 -34.77
N ILE A 116 92.15 2.12 -34.13
CA ILE A 116 92.69 2.35 -32.79
C ILE A 116 94.09 2.93 -32.93
N TYR A 117 94.34 4.09 -32.34
CA TYR A 117 95.68 4.63 -32.26
C TYR A 117 96.50 3.78 -31.29
N PHE A 118 97.64 3.32 -31.75
CA PHE A 118 98.59 2.55 -30.94
C PHE A 118 100.00 3.05 -31.25
N LYS A 119 100.74 3.44 -30.22
CA LYS A 119 102.15 3.84 -30.35
C LYS A 119 102.97 3.36 -29.16
N LEU A 120 104.17 2.84 -29.43
CA LEU A 120 105.21 2.74 -28.42
C LEU A 120 105.98 4.06 -28.39
N ALA A 121 105.56 4.97 -27.52
CA ALA A 121 106.04 6.35 -27.47
C ALA A 121 107.28 6.48 -26.58
N ALA A 122 108.33 7.13 -27.07
CA ALA A 122 109.56 7.42 -26.35
C ALA A 122 110.06 8.83 -26.68
N ASP A 123 110.73 9.48 -25.72
CA ASP A 123 111.29 10.83 -25.91
C ASP A 123 112.52 10.84 -26.83
N ASN A 124 113.30 9.74 -26.83
CA ASN A 124 114.47 9.57 -27.68
C ASN A 124 114.44 8.23 -28.44
N PRO A 125 113.54 8.03 -29.41
CA PRO A 125 113.46 6.78 -30.16
C PRO A 125 114.42 6.77 -31.36
N ARG A 126 114.90 5.58 -31.73
CA ARG A 126 115.66 5.38 -32.99
C ARG A 126 114.80 5.65 -34.22
N ASN A 127 113.54 5.23 -34.17
CA ASN A 127 112.60 5.43 -35.27
C ASN A 127 111.71 6.66 -34.97
N PRO A 128 111.72 7.70 -35.83
CA PRO A 128 110.93 8.91 -35.61
C PRO A 128 109.43 8.67 -35.39
N ILE A 129 108.87 7.57 -35.91
CA ILE A 129 107.44 7.24 -35.72
C ILE A 129 107.06 7.01 -34.24
N ASN A 130 108.04 6.58 -33.43
CA ASN A 130 107.86 6.29 -32.02
C ASN A 130 108.12 7.54 -31.16
N GLN A 131 108.37 8.70 -31.78
CA GLN A 131 108.56 9.96 -31.06
C GLN A 131 107.29 10.26 -30.26
N ALA A 132 107.46 10.40 -28.95
CA ALA A 132 106.43 10.83 -28.05
C ALA A 132 105.96 12.23 -28.43
N ASP A 133 104.64 12.44 -28.48
CA ASP A 133 104.09 13.79 -28.52
C ASP A 133 104.18 14.48 -27.15
N ALA A 134 103.75 15.74 -27.05
CA ALA A 134 103.84 16.51 -25.80
C ALA A 134 103.05 15.85 -24.64
N PHE A 135 101.95 15.17 -24.94
CA PHE A 135 101.14 14.46 -23.94
C PHE A 135 101.87 13.19 -23.48
N GLU A 136 102.28 12.34 -24.42
CA GLU A 136 103.04 11.10 -24.16
C GLU A 136 104.33 11.39 -23.38
N SER A 137 105.06 12.46 -23.73
CA SER A 137 106.30 12.87 -23.05
C SER A 137 106.04 13.29 -21.60
N ALA A 138 104.96 14.05 -21.35
CA ALA A 138 104.58 14.46 -20.01
C ALA A 138 104.19 13.26 -19.14
N LEU A 139 103.48 12.28 -19.71
CA LEU A 139 103.13 11.04 -19.01
C LEU A 139 104.38 10.21 -18.68
N LEU A 140 105.29 10.04 -19.64
CA LEU A 140 106.53 9.29 -19.46
C LEU A 140 107.40 9.90 -18.35
N ALA A 141 107.48 11.23 -18.28
CA ALA A 141 108.19 11.93 -17.21
C ALA A 141 107.57 11.69 -15.82
N ARG A 142 106.23 11.74 -15.71
CA ARG A 142 105.50 11.46 -14.46
C ARG A 142 105.64 10.00 -14.02
N MET A 143 105.56 9.05 -14.96
CA MET A 143 105.77 7.62 -14.69
C MET A 143 107.21 7.34 -14.22
N ASN A 144 108.22 7.98 -14.82
CA ASN A 144 109.61 7.86 -14.39
C ASN A 144 109.84 8.36 -12.95
N ARG A 145 109.15 9.42 -12.53
CA ARG A 145 109.16 9.92 -11.15
C ARG A 145 108.34 9.06 -10.16
N GLY A 146 107.65 8.03 -10.64
CA GLY A 146 106.82 7.15 -9.82
C GLY A 146 105.46 7.72 -9.43
N GLU A 147 105.06 8.86 -10.01
CA GLU A 147 103.78 9.53 -9.72
C GLU A 147 102.58 8.80 -10.34
N LEU A 148 102.81 8.01 -11.38
CA LEU A 148 101.78 7.29 -12.14
C LEU A 148 102.24 5.87 -12.47
N LYS A 149 101.33 4.89 -12.32
CA LYS A 149 101.56 3.50 -12.70
C LYS A 149 100.99 3.18 -14.08
N GLU A 150 99.80 3.68 -14.36
CA GLU A 150 99.11 3.61 -15.64
C GLU A 150 98.08 4.75 -15.69
N ILE A 151 97.58 5.06 -16.88
CA ILE A 151 96.49 6.03 -17.09
C ILE A 151 95.37 5.36 -17.85
N ARG A 152 94.15 5.60 -17.36
CA ARG A 152 92.88 5.24 -18.01
C ARG A 152 91.93 6.41 -17.85
N GLU A 153 91.90 7.30 -18.82
CA GLU A 153 91.06 8.50 -18.74
C GLU A 153 90.43 8.84 -20.08
N VAL A 154 89.25 9.46 -20.03
CA VAL A 154 88.58 9.99 -21.22
C VAL A 154 89.02 11.44 -21.41
N VAL A 155 89.69 11.71 -22.53
CA VAL A 155 90.20 13.04 -22.88
C VAL A 155 89.47 13.54 -24.13
N GLN A 156 89.20 14.84 -24.18
CA GLN A 156 88.72 15.50 -25.39
C GLN A 156 89.89 15.73 -26.35
N GLN A 157 89.93 15.01 -27.47
CA GLN A 157 90.95 15.15 -28.49
C GLN A 157 90.30 15.62 -29.78
N ASN A 158 90.68 16.81 -30.28
CA ASN A 158 90.08 17.46 -31.46
C ASN A 158 88.55 17.63 -31.38
N GLY A 159 88.01 17.79 -30.17
CA GLY A 159 86.56 17.91 -29.95
C GLY A 159 85.81 16.58 -29.86
N GLU A 160 86.51 15.45 -29.92
CA GLU A 160 85.92 14.12 -29.76
C GLU A 160 86.38 13.43 -28.46
N PRO A 161 85.46 12.81 -27.70
CA PRO A 161 85.83 12.04 -26.52
C PRO A 161 86.61 10.79 -26.95
N THR A 162 87.79 10.62 -26.39
CA THR A 162 88.69 9.51 -26.70
C THR A 162 89.17 8.89 -25.39
N LEU A 163 89.10 7.57 -25.28
CA LEU A 163 89.69 6.85 -24.15
C LEU A 163 91.19 6.72 -24.36
N HIS A 164 91.97 7.22 -23.40
CA HIS A 164 93.42 7.15 -23.37
C HIS A 164 93.86 6.09 -22.37
N LEU A 165 94.53 5.05 -22.86
CA LEU A 165 95.18 4.02 -22.07
C LEU A 165 96.68 4.12 -22.29
N ALA A 166 97.41 4.51 -21.24
CA ALA A 166 98.88 4.64 -21.29
C ALA A 166 99.54 3.79 -20.20
N ILE A 167 100.42 2.89 -20.60
CA ILE A 167 101.09 1.94 -19.69
C ILE A 167 102.59 1.97 -19.96
N PRO A 168 103.45 2.18 -18.94
CA PRO A 168 104.89 2.17 -19.11
C PRO A 168 105.38 0.76 -19.48
N ILE A 169 106.42 0.67 -20.31
CA ILE A 169 107.14 -0.60 -20.43
C ILE A 169 108.09 -0.83 -19.26
N ASP A 170 108.60 -2.05 -19.14
CA ASP A 170 109.55 -2.40 -18.08
C ASP A 170 110.78 -1.49 -18.11
N ARG A 171 111.32 -1.22 -16.92
CA ARG A 171 112.53 -0.39 -16.74
C ARG A 171 113.72 -1.02 -17.45
N SER A 172 114.56 -0.18 -18.05
CA SER A 172 115.71 -0.63 -18.84
C SER A 172 116.67 -1.49 -17.99
N SER A 173 116.89 -2.73 -18.44
CA SER A 173 117.80 -3.70 -17.82
C SER A 173 119.23 -3.57 -18.38
N THR A 174 120.19 -4.26 -17.77
CA THR A 174 121.58 -4.35 -18.28
C THR A 174 121.65 -4.90 -19.70
N GLY A 175 120.73 -5.79 -20.08
CA GLY A 175 120.59 -6.28 -21.45
C GLY A 175 120.13 -5.21 -22.43
N CYS A 176 119.23 -4.30 -22.01
CA CYS A 176 118.76 -3.20 -22.85
C CYS A 176 119.90 -2.23 -23.23
N LEU A 177 120.83 -1.97 -22.30
CA LEU A 177 121.95 -1.04 -22.50
C LEU A 177 122.98 -1.52 -23.54
N LYS A 178 122.98 -2.80 -23.93
CA LYS A 178 123.80 -3.28 -25.06
C LYS A 178 123.41 -2.62 -26.37
N CYS A 179 122.10 -2.41 -26.57
CA CYS A 179 121.60 -1.75 -27.77
C CYS A 179 121.32 -0.26 -27.51
N HIS A 180 120.95 0.14 -26.29
CA HIS A 180 120.44 1.47 -25.95
C HIS A 180 121.39 2.33 -25.07
N GLY A 181 122.57 1.81 -24.71
CA GLY A 181 123.58 2.52 -23.94
C GLY A 181 124.50 3.34 -24.85
N ASP A 182 125.80 3.04 -24.85
CA ASP A 182 126.78 3.69 -25.75
C ASP A 182 126.65 3.11 -27.18
N PRO A 183 126.53 3.96 -28.22
CA PRO A 183 126.51 3.52 -29.62
C PRO A 183 127.64 2.56 -30.01
N LYS A 184 128.83 2.68 -29.40
CA LYS A 184 129.98 1.82 -29.69
C LYS A 184 129.76 0.34 -29.33
N ASN A 185 128.83 0.06 -28.42
CA ASN A 185 128.53 -1.29 -27.95
C ASN A 185 127.35 -1.94 -28.72
N ALA A 186 126.71 -1.20 -29.62
CA ALA A 186 125.55 -1.67 -30.37
C ALA A 186 125.96 -2.46 -31.64
N PRO A 187 125.11 -3.37 -32.14
CA PRO A 187 125.38 -4.12 -33.36
C PRO A 187 125.65 -3.22 -34.58
N GLY A 188 126.64 -3.55 -35.41
CA GLY A 188 127.05 -2.74 -36.56
C GLY A 188 125.93 -2.47 -37.58
N GLU A 189 125.12 -3.49 -37.91
CA GLU A 189 123.95 -3.34 -38.80
C GLU A 189 122.88 -2.40 -38.23
N LEU A 190 122.77 -2.31 -36.89
CA LEU A 190 121.83 -1.39 -36.23
C LEU A 190 122.28 0.06 -36.38
N LEU A 191 123.59 0.33 -36.23
CA LEU A 191 124.17 1.66 -36.46
C LEU A 191 124.10 2.06 -37.94
N ALA A 192 124.31 1.11 -38.86
CA ALA A 192 124.19 1.35 -40.29
C ALA A 192 122.75 1.72 -40.71
N THR A 193 121.74 1.18 -40.01
CA THR A 193 120.33 1.41 -40.34
C THR A 193 119.76 2.68 -39.70
N TYR A 194 120.14 3.01 -38.47
CA TYR A 194 119.50 4.09 -37.68
C TYR A 194 120.45 5.20 -37.24
N GLY A 195 121.74 5.10 -37.56
CA GLY A 195 122.77 6.03 -37.08
C GLY A 195 123.08 5.86 -35.60
N SER A 196 123.87 6.79 -35.05
CA SER A 196 124.33 6.80 -33.65
C SER A 196 123.74 7.94 -32.79
N GLU A 197 122.89 8.80 -33.37
CA GLU A 197 122.44 10.03 -32.71
C GLU A 197 121.23 9.83 -31.78
N LYS A 198 120.27 8.96 -32.16
CA LYS A 198 119.00 8.77 -31.42
C LYS A 198 118.84 7.35 -30.90
N GLY A 199 118.14 7.20 -29.78
CA GLY A 199 117.88 5.90 -29.13
C GLY A 199 119.08 5.27 -28.44
N PHE A 200 120.01 6.11 -27.99
CA PHE A 200 121.18 5.77 -27.19
C PHE A 200 121.23 6.64 -25.93
N PHE A 201 122.19 6.36 -25.05
CA PHE A 201 122.41 7.08 -23.78
C PHE A 201 121.24 6.94 -22.80
N GLU A 202 120.55 5.78 -22.79
CA GLU A 202 119.50 5.50 -21.82
C GLU A 202 120.07 5.35 -20.39
N ASN A 203 119.36 5.92 -19.41
CA ASN A 203 119.71 5.76 -18.00
C ASN A 203 119.33 4.35 -17.50
N PRO A 204 120.19 3.68 -16.71
CA PRO A 204 119.83 2.42 -16.08
C PRO A 204 118.60 2.61 -15.17
N ASN A 205 117.72 1.60 -15.15
CA ASN A 205 116.51 1.63 -14.33
C ASN A 205 115.49 2.74 -14.67
N SER A 206 115.56 3.34 -15.86
CA SER A 206 114.55 4.30 -16.36
C SER A 206 113.48 3.60 -17.21
N ILE A 207 112.28 4.16 -17.24
CA ILE A 207 111.21 3.78 -18.16
C ILE A 207 111.49 4.52 -19.48
N ARG A 208 111.95 3.78 -20.48
CA ARG A 208 112.37 4.35 -21.78
C ARG A 208 111.22 4.70 -22.72
N ALA A 209 110.06 4.08 -22.54
CA ALA A 209 108.90 4.25 -23.40
C ALA A 209 107.61 3.93 -22.65
N LEU A 210 106.48 4.32 -23.23
CA LEU A 210 105.15 3.87 -22.82
C LEU A 210 104.38 3.36 -24.03
N ILE A 211 103.44 2.45 -23.78
CA ILE A 211 102.44 2.04 -24.75
C ILE A 211 101.28 3.02 -24.60
N SER A 212 101.03 3.81 -25.64
CA SER A 212 99.89 4.72 -25.74
C SER A 212 98.85 4.13 -26.68
N ILE A 213 97.65 3.87 -26.14
CA ILE A 213 96.49 3.41 -26.89
C ILE A 213 95.39 4.47 -26.77
N ARG A 214 94.82 4.89 -27.90
CA ARG A 214 93.71 5.83 -27.91
C ARG A 214 92.56 5.27 -28.73
N VAL A 215 91.40 5.14 -28.11
CA VAL A 215 90.18 4.57 -28.71
C VAL A 215 89.12 5.67 -28.81
N PRO A 216 88.68 6.06 -30.02
CA PRO A 216 87.60 7.03 -30.19
C PRO A 216 86.29 6.51 -29.58
N LEU A 217 85.67 7.29 -28.68
CA LEU A 217 84.40 6.91 -28.04
C LEU A 217 83.18 7.34 -28.86
N THR A 218 83.35 8.21 -29.85
CA THR A 218 82.26 8.80 -30.64
C THR A 218 81.27 7.75 -31.17
N PRO A 219 81.69 6.63 -31.80
CA PRO A 219 80.74 5.63 -32.31
C PRO A 219 79.96 4.92 -31.20
N ALA A 220 80.64 4.49 -30.13
CA ALA A 220 80.02 3.81 -29.00
C ALA A 220 79.03 4.72 -28.25
N LEU A 221 79.38 6.01 -28.09
CA LEU A 221 78.51 7.02 -27.48
C LEU A 221 77.32 7.38 -28.38
N GLN A 222 77.49 7.37 -29.71
CA GLN A 222 76.37 7.60 -30.64
C GLN A 222 75.34 6.48 -30.58
N GLU A 223 75.79 5.21 -30.57
CA GLU A 223 74.91 4.06 -30.39
C GLU A 223 74.20 4.10 -29.04
N ALA A 224 74.94 4.37 -27.95
CA ALA A 224 74.38 4.58 -26.63
C ALA A 224 73.29 5.67 -26.62
N ASN A 225 73.56 6.83 -27.24
CA ASN A 225 72.63 7.94 -27.32
C ASN A 225 71.39 7.63 -28.18
N GLN A 226 71.52 6.79 -29.22
CA GLN A 226 70.36 6.31 -29.98
C GLN A 226 69.49 5.38 -29.12
N MET A 227 70.09 4.45 -28.38
CA MET A 227 69.35 3.57 -27.46
C MET A 227 68.64 4.37 -26.37
N VAL A 228 69.32 5.33 -25.73
CA VAL A 228 68.71 6.21 -24.70
C VAL A 228 67.53 6.97 -25.28
N ARG A 229 67.64 7.52 -26.50
CA ARG A 229 66.52 8.22 -27.17
C ARG A 229 65.33 7.28 -27.41
N LEU A 230 65.56 6.08 -27.94
CA LEU A 230 64.50 5.11 -28.18
C LEU A 230 63.78 4.73 -26.88
N ILE A 231 64.55 4.41 -25.83
CA ILE A 231 64.00 4.02 -24.52
C ILE A 231 63.26 5.19 -23.87
N SER A 232 63.75 6.42 -24.04
CA SER A 232 63.04 7.63 -23.57
C SER A 232 61.67 7.77 -24.25
N TRP A 233 61.60 7.60 -25.59
CA TRP A 233 60.32 7.67 -26.30
C TRP A 233 59.33 6.56 -25.87
N VAL A 234 59.81 5.33 -25.74
CA VAL A 234 58.97 4.19 -25.32
C VAL A 234 58.46 4.39 -23.88
N SER A 235 59.34 4.79 -22.96
CA SER A 235 58.97 5.03 -21.56
C SER A 235 58.04 6.25 -21.40
N ALA A 236 58.21 7.31 -22.19
CA ALA A 236 57.28 8.44 -22.22
C ALA A 236 55.88 8.00 -22.63
N LEU A 237 55.76 7.22 -23.72
CA LEU A 237 54.48 6.72 -24.22
C LEU A 237 53.81 5.79 -23.20
N LEU A 238 54.58 4.89 -22.58
CA LEU A 238 54.10 4.02 -21.51
C LEU A 238 53.58 4.84 -20.32
N MET A 239 54.27 5.91 -19.94
CA MET A 239 53.86 6.76 -18.83
C MET A 239 52.58 7.53 -19.11
N VAL A 240 52.42 8.07 -20.33
CA VAL A 240 51.17 8.71 -20.77
C VAL A 240 50.01 7.72 -20.75
N MET A 241 50.25 6.49 -21.21
CA MET A 241 49.23 5.42 -21.20
C MET A 241 48.82 5.03 -19.78
N ILE A 242 49.78 4.85 -18.86
CA ILE A 242 49.51 4.54 -17.45
C ILE A 242 48.71 5.68 -16.80
N TYR A 243 49.11 6.93 -17.03
CA TYR A 243 48.37 8.09 -16.51
C TYR A 243 46.93 8.13 -17.06
N ALA A 244 46.74 7.89 -18.36
CA ALA A 244 45.42 7.84 -18.98
C ALA A 244 44.54 6.73 -18.39
N LEU A 245 45.10 5.55 -18.10
CA LEU A 245 44.39 4.45 -17.44
C LEU A 245 43.99 4.82 -16.01
N ILE A 246 44.91 5.36 -15.20
CA ILE A 246 44.61 5.81 -13.84
C ILE A 246 43.50 6.87 -13.86
N HIS A 247 43.59 7.84 -14.77
CA HIS A 247 42.56 8.86 -14.95
C HIS A 247 41.21 8.27 -15.35
N PHE A 248 41.19 7.33 -16.30
CA PHE A 248 39.97 6.62 -16.73
C PHE A 248 39.30 5.86 -15.57
N PHE A 249 40.07 5.05 -14.82
CA PHE A 249 39.54 4.30 -13.68
C PHE A 249 39.06 5.20 -12.55
N MET A 250 39.78 6.29 -12.23
CA MET A 250 39.35 7.29 -11.25
C MET A 250 38.00 7.91 -11.63
N LEU A 251 37.82 8.32 -12.90
CA LEU A 251 36.55 8.87 -13.37
C LEU A 251 35.40 7.85 -13.31
N ARG A 252 35.69 6.58 -13.63
CA ARG A 252 34.69 5.51 -13.58
C ARG A 252 34.24 5.23 -12.14
N ILE A 253 35.19 5.09 -11.21
CA ILE A 253 34.90 4.86 -9.78
C ILE A 253 34.05 5.99 -9.22
N ASP A 254 34.37 7.25 -9.58
CA ASP A 254 33.63 8.42 -9.11
C ASP A 254 32.18 8.43 -9.64
N ARG A 255 31.95 8.07 -10.92
CA ARG A 255 30.60 7.91 -11.48
C ARG A 255 29.80 6.82 -10.78
N GLU A 256 30.41 5.67 -10.54
CA GLU A 256 29.75 4.56 -9.84
C GLU A 256 29.38 4.94 -8.40
N GLN A 257 30.26 5.65 -7.68
CA GLN A 257 29.95 6.15 -6.34
C GLN A 257 28.83 7.19 -6.34
N GLN A 258 28.82 8.12 -7.30
CA GLN A 258 27.74 9.11 -7.42
C GLN A 258 26.41 8.43 -7.74
N ALA A 259 26.40 7.42 -8.61
CA ALA A 259 25.20 6.65 -8.92
C ALA A 259 24.65 5.92 -7.68
N ILE A 260 25.53 5.31 -6.87
CA ILE A 260 25.14 4.66 -5.60
C ILE A 260 24.57 5.68 -4.63
N GLN A 261 25.22 6.84 -4.46
CA GLN A 261 24.76 7.88 -3.54
C GLN A 261 23.42 8.47 -3.98
N ALA A 262 23.25 8.73 -5.29
CA ALA A 262 22.01 9.22 -5.86
C ALA A 262 20.87 8.20 -5.73
N ALA A 263 21.14 6.91 -5.98
CA ALA A 263 20.18 5.84 -5.79
C ALA A 263 19.75 5.71 -4.32
N LYS A 264 20.71 5.81 -3.38
CA LYS A 264 20.42 5.81 -1.94
C LYS A 264 19.52 6.99 -1.55
N GLN A 265 19.86 8.20 -1.98
CA GLN A 265 19.05 9.40 -1.71
C GLN A 265 17.65 9.32 -2.33
N TYR A 266 17.55 8.76 -3.54
CA TYR A 266 16.27 8.55 -4.21
C TYR A 266 15.40 7.54 -3.46
N ALA A 267 15.97 6.41 -3.02
CA ALA A 267 15.26 5.42 -2.20
C ALA A 267 14.82 5.99 -0.84
N GLU A 268 15.67 6.75 -0.15
CA GLU A 268 15.30 7.47 1.08
C GLU A 268 14.18 8.47 0.83
N LYS A 269 14.23 9.20 -0.29
CA LYS A 269 13.16 10.14 -0.66
C LYS A 269 11.84 9.42 -0.93
N LEU A 270 11.85 8.33 -1.69
CA LEU A 270 10.65 7.51 -1.95
C LEU A 270 10.01 7.02 -0.65
N ILE A 271 10.82 6.44 0.25
CA ILE A 271 10.36 5.97 1.57
C ILE A 271 9.77 7.12 2.39
N ASN A 272 10.39 8.30 2.35
CA ASN A 272 9.95 9.45 3.15
C ASN A 272 8.74 10.20 2.57
N THR A 273 8.52 10.14 1.25
CA THR A 273 7.36 10.78 0.59
C THR A 273 6.17 9.84 0.40
N ALA A 274 6.36 8.54 0.60
CA ALA A 274 5.25 7.59 0.53
C ALA A 274 4.29 7.86 1.70
N ASN A 275 3.00 8.00 1.39
CA ASN A 275 1.94 8.17 2.39
C ASN A 275 1.56 6.83 3.06
N VAL A 276 2.55 5.97 3.26
CA VAL A 276 2.47 4.62 3.82
C VAL A 276 3.48 4.57 4.94
N MET A 277 3.06 4.10 6.11
CA MET A 277 3.95 3.90 7.24
C MET A 277 5.00 2.86 6.90
N VAL A 278 6.28 3.20 7.03
CA VAL A 278 7.38 2.26 6.90
C VAL A 278 8.04 2.14 8.26
N VAL A 279 8.02 0.94 8.82
CA VAL A 279 8.55 0.63 10.15
C VAL A 279 9.54 -0.52 10.02
N GLU A 280 10.74 -0.33 10.55
CA GLU A 280 11.75 -1.38 10.70
C GLU A 280 11.84 -1.78 12.17
N LEU A 281 11.62 -3.05 12.45
CA LEU A 281 11.67 -3.62 13.79
C LEU A 281 12.83 -4.61 13.92
N ASN A 282 13.45 -4.70 15.09
CA ASN A 282 14.36 -5.79 15.41
C ASN A 282 13.60 -7.07 15.83
N LEU A 283 14.32 -8.15 16.14
CA LEU A 283 13.73 -9.42 16.58
C LEU A 283 12.95 -9.33 17.90
N LEU A 284 13.15 -8.27 18.69
CA LEU A 284 12.42 -8.02 19.94
C LEU A 284 11.17 -7.16 19.71
N GLY A 285 10.91 -6.69 18.48
CA GLY A 285 9.83 -5.76 18.15
C GLY A 285 10.12 -4.30 18.48
N GLU A 286 11.38 -3.95 18.75
CA GLU A 286 11.80 -2.56 18.98
C GLU A 286 12.02 -1.84 17.66
N VAL A 287 11.57 -0.60 17.58
CA VAL A 287 11.64 0.22 16.38
C VAL A 287 13.07 0.69 16.11
N LYS A 288 13.64 0.26 14.99
CA LYS A 288 14.95 0.74 14.51
C LYS A 288 14.86 1.93 13.58
N ARG A 289 13.81 1.98 12.75
CA ARG A 289 13.63 3.04 11.75
C ARG A 289 12.17 3.24 11.46
N ILE A 290 11.78 4.48 11.23
CA ILE A 290 10.47 4.84 10.70
C ILE A 290 10.61 5.89 9.60
N ASN A 291 9.58 6.03 8.76
CA ASN A 291 9.45 7.16 7.86
C ASN A 291 8.51 8.25 8.45
N PRO A 292 8.49 9.48 7.90
CA PRO A 292 7.64 10.56 8.40
C PRO A 292 6.13 10.25 8.39
N ALA A 293 5.67 9.37 7.50
CA ALA A 293 4.26 8.97 7.47
C ALA A 293 3.80 8.27 8.76
N VAL A 294 4.72 7.61 9.49
CA VAL A 294 4.41 7.06 10.82
C VAL A 294 4.08 8.18 11.81
N GLU A 295 4.85 9.28 11.81
CA GLU A 295 4.57 10.41 12.70
C GLU A 295 3.25 11.10 12.35
N GLU A 296 2.96 11.26 11.05
CA GLU A 296 1.74 11.88 10.55
C GLU A 296 0.48 11.05 10.87
N ILE A 297 0.53 9.73 10.68
CA ILE A 297 -0.63 8.84 10.88
C ILE A 297 -0.84 8.50 12.35
N THR A 298 0.23 8.25 13.11
CA THR A 298 0.12 7.81 14.52
C THR A 298 0.11 8.98 15.51
N GLY A 299 0.63 10.15 15.13
CA GLY A 299 0.80 11.30 16.00
C GLY A 299 1.96 11.19 17.00
N TYR A 300 2.67 10.05 17.03
CA TYR A 300 3.89 9.88 17.83
C TYR A 300 5.10 10.39 17.07
N ARG A 301 6.02 11.07 17.76
CA ARG A 301 7.27 11.51 17.15
C ARG A 301 8.28 10.38 17.04
N ALA A 302 9.21 10.48 16.10
CA ALA A 302 10.21 9.45 15.85
C ALA A 302 11.09 9.16 17.08
N ASP A 303 11.46 10.19 17.84
CA ASP A 303 12.21 10.04 19.09
C ASP A 303 11.43 9.33 20.21
N GLU A 304 10.11 9.33 20.14
CA GLU A 304 9.23 8.61 21.07
C GLU A 304 9.09 7.13 20.71
N LEU A 305 9.21 6.78 19.43
CA LEU A 305 9.06 5.40 18.95
C LEU A 305 10.39 4.66 18.81
N LEU A 306 11.46 5.34 18.40
CA LEU A 306 12.76 4.72 18.18
C LEU A 306 13.29 4.07 19.47
N GLY A 307 13.69 2.80 19.36
CA GLY A 307 14.17 1.98 20.47
C GLY A 307 13.07 1.45 21.40
N HIS A 308 11.82 1.88 21.23
CA HIS A 308 10.69 1.38 22.02
C HIS A 308 10.01 0.23 21.28
N ASN A 309 9.28 -0.61 22.03
CA ASN A 309 8.56 -1.73 21.44
C ASN A 309 7.31 -1.22 20.71
N TRP A 310 7.20 -1.54 19.41
CA TRP A 310 6.10 -1.07 18.57
C TRP A 310 4.74 -1.53 19.10
N PHE A 311 4.63 -2.78 19.52
CA PHE A 311 3.37 -3.36 19.96
C PHE A 311 2.91 -2.81 21.30
N GLU A 312 3.83 -2.50 22.22
CA GLU A 312 3.49 -1.91 23.53
C GLU A 312 3.04 -0.46 23.42
N THR A 313 3.46 0.24 22.37
CA THR A 313 3.24 1.69 22.24
C THR A 313 2.05 2.02 21.34
N ILE A 314 1.85 1.25 20.26
CA ILE A 314 0.93 1.58 19.18
C ILE A 314 -0.29 0.65 19.14
N VAL A 315 -0.29 -0.51 19.81
CA VAL A 315 -1.45 -1.41 19.81
C VAL A 315 -2.28 -1.19 21.06
N PRO A 316 -3.63 -1.13 20.98
CA PRO A 316 -4.48 -1.02 22.16
C PRO A 316 -4.18 -2.11 23.21
N GLU A 317 -4.13 -1.73 24.51
CA GLU A 317 -3.72 -2.62 25.61
C GLU A 317 -4.52 -3.93 25.66
N GLU A 318 -5.83 -3.89 25.37
CA GLU A 318 -6.71 -5.07 25.36
C GLU A 318 -6.31 -6.11 24.30
N ARG A 319 -5.71 -5.67 23.18
CA ARG A 319 -5.30 -6.53 22.07
C ARG A 319 -3.82 -6.87 22.08
N TYR A 320 -3.02 -6.16 22.88
CA TYR A 320 -1.57 -6.36 22.97
C TYR A 320 -1.14 -7.83 23.20
N PRO A 321 -1.74 -8.60 24.14
CA PRO A 321 -1.33 -9.98 24.39
C PRO A 321 -1.49 -10.88 23.16
N ASP A 322 -2.58 -10.70 22.41
CA ASP A 322 -2.88 -11.50 21.22
C ASP A 322 -1.99 -11.11 20.04
N VAL A 323 -1.75 -9.80 19.86
CA VAL A 323 -0.89 -9.28 18.79
C VAL A 323 0.57 -9.65 19.02
N LYS A 324 1.06 -9.58 20.26
CA LYS A 324 2.42 -10.01 20.63
C LYS A 324 2.61 -11.51 20.43
N LYS A 325 1.66 -12.32 20.90
CA LYS A 325 1.70 -13.78 20.74
C LYS A 325 1.69 -14.18 19.26
N MET A 326 0.89 -13.48 18.46
CA MET A 326 0.88 -13.67 17.01
C MET A 326 2.20 -13.25 16.38
N PHE A 327 2.72 -12.04 16.65
CA PHE A 327 4.01 -11.61 16.12
C PHE A 327 5.15 -12.58 16.42
N MET A 328 5.23 -13.09 17.66
CA MET A 328 6.22 -14.10 18.04
C MET A 328 6.03 -15.44 17.30
N ALA A 329 4.79 -15.91 17.16
CA ALA A 329 4.50 -17.13 16.39
C ALA A 329 4.81 -16.97 14.89
N LEU A 330 4.70 -15.76 14.36
CA LEU A 330 5.00 -15.41 12.98
C LEU A 330 6.51 -15.33 12.71
N LEU A 331 7.32 -14.93 13.69
CA LEU A 331 8.79 -15.03 13.59
C LEU A 331 9.27 -16.49 13.52
N GLU A 332 8.57 -17.45 14.12
CA GLU A 332 8.92 -18.87 14.10
C GLU A 332 8.42 -19.63 12.86
N LYS A 333 7.24 -19.26 12.31
CA LYS A 333 6.60 -19.97 11.18
C LYS A 333 6.69 -19.23 9.83
N GLY A 334 7.26 -18.04 9.81
CA GLY A 334 7.27 -17.13 8.66
C GLY A 334 6.15 -16.09 8.79
N ILE A 335 6.50 -14.83 8.59
CA ILE A 335 5.57 -13.71 8.80
C ILE A 335 4.55 -13.67 7.64
N PRO A 336 3.24 -13.49 7.90
CA PRO A 336 2.26 -13.39 6.84
C PRO A 336 2.56 -12.11 6.06
N ASN A 337 2.55 -12.22 4.74
CA ASN A 337 2.78 -11.08 3.87
C ASN A 337 1.77 -9.96 4.10
N GLN A 338 0.58 -10.25 4.63
CA GLN A 338 -0.46 -9.25 4.87
C GLN A 338 -1.18 -9.52 6.19
N PHE A 339 -1.40 -8.47 6.98
CA PHE A 339 -2.03 -8.57 8.29
C PHE A 339 -2.73 -7.26 8.68
N GLU A 340 -3.93 -7.31 9.23
CA GLU A 340 -4.67 -6.11 9.65
C GLU A 340 -4.67 -5.95 11.18
N ASN A 341 -4.36 -4.75 11.67
CA ASN A 341 -4.40 -4.45 13.10
C ASN A 341 -4.76 -2.99 13.36
N PRO A 342 -5.56 -2.70 14.41
CA PRO A 342 -5.74 -1.32 14.86
C PRO A 342 -4.44 -0.76 15.44
N VAL A 343 -4.18 0.49 15.11
CA VAL A 343 -3.12 1.34 15.63
C VAL A 343 -3.78 2.40 16.49
N LEU A 344 -3.40 2.47 17.76
CA LEU A 344 -3.77 3.52 18.68
C LEU A 344 -2.87 4.74 18.43
N THR A 345 -3.50 5.86 18.05
CA THR A 345 -2.81 7.13 17.89
C THR A 345 -2.57 7.79 19.25
N LYS A 346 -1.65 8.76 19.30
CA LYS A 346 -1.27 9.45 20.55
C LYS A 346 -2.43 10.20 21.22
N ASP A 347 -3.38 10.67 20.44
CA ASP A 347 -4.61 11.33 20.90
C ASP A 347 -5.73 10.35 21.28
N GLY A 348 -5.46 9.04 21.25
CA GLY A 348 -6.36 7.99 21.73
C GLY A 348 -7.36 7.47 20.70
N HIS A 349 -7.24 7.83 19.42
CA HIS A 349 -8.09 7.30 18.36
C HIS A 349 -7.54 5.98 17.82
N GLU A 350 -8.41 5.04 17.48
CA GLU A 350 -8.02 3.83 16.76
C GLU A 350 -8.04 4.05 15.25
N ARG A 351 -6.96 3.68 14.58
CA ARG A 351 -6.82 3.63 13.13
C ARG A 351 -6.71 2.20 12.67
N SER A 352 -7.56 1.77 11.73
CA SER A 352 -7.42 0.46 11.11
C SER A 352 -6.29 0.48 10.09
N VAL A 353 -5.23 -0.28 10.33
CA VAL A 353 -4.05 -0.31 9.46
C VAL A 353 -3.86 -1.71 8.89
N ILE A 354 -3.68 -1.77 7.57
CA ILE A 354 -3.26 -2.98 6.88
C ILE A 354 -1.75 -2.98 6.71
N TRP A 355 -1.12 -4.04 7.18
CA TRP A 355 0.32 -4.22 7.22
C TRP A 355 0.77 -5.21 6.17
N GLN A 356 1.86 -4.88 5.49
CA GLN A 356 2.59 -5.77 4.61
C GLN A 356 4.01 -5.93 5.14
N ASN A 357 4.34 -7.14 5.55
CA ASN A 357 5.58 -7.41 6.29
C ASN A 357 6.58 -8.17 5.41
N SER A 358 7.86 -7.89 5.58
CA SER A 358 8.95 -8.61 4.94
C SER A 358 10.11 -8.82 5.92
N GLU A 359 10.73 -9.99 5.86
CA GLU A 359 11.87 -10.32 6.70
C GLU A 359 13.12 -9.55 6.24
N LEU A 360 13.85 -8.98 7.21
CA LEU A 360 15.15 -8.38 6.97
C LEU A 360 16.23 -9.42 7.28
N GLN A 361 16.98 -9.83 6.27
CA GLN A 361 18.05 -10.83 6.41
C GLN A 361 19.44 -10.22 6.21
N GLU A 362 20.36 -10.50 7.12
CA GLU A 362 21.79 -10.23 6.96
C GLU A 362 22.56 -11.56 6.99
N ASN A 363 23.38 -11.83 5.97
CA ASN A 363 24.17 -13.07 5.83
C ASN A 363 23.34 -14.36 5.96
N GLY A 364 22.10 -14.35 5.48
CA GLY A 364 21.19 -15.51 5.53
C GLY A 364 20.56 -15.77 6.91
N LYS A 365 20.69 -14.85 7.87
CA LYS A 365 19.99 -14.87 9.15
C LYS A 365 19.02 -13.71 9.24
N THR A 366 17.81 -13.97 9.72
CA THR A 366 16.82 -12.93 9.99
C THR A 366 17.28 -12.08 11.17
N VAL A 367 17.39 -10.76 10.94
CA VAL A 367 17.82 -9.77 11.95
C VAL A 367 16.70 -8.83 12.38
N GLY A 368 15.55 -8.88 11.69
CA GLY A 368 14.40 -8.03 11.97
C GLY A 368 13.34 -8.12 10.87
N THR A 369 12.44 -7.13 10.86
CA THR A 369 11.33 -7.04 9.91
C THR A 369 11.20 -5.62 9.37
N ILE A 370 10.86 -5.48 8.09
CA ILE A 370 10.40 -4.21 7.51
C ILE A 370 8.92 -4.34 7.17
N SER A 371 8.14 -3.39 7.65
CA SER A 371 6.68 -3.41 7.63
C SER A 371 6.15 -2.15 6.99
N PHE A 372 5.24 -2.32 6.03
CA PHE A 372 4.53 -1.24 5.34
C PHE A 372 3.08 -1.20 5.82
N GLY A 373 2.67 -0.13 6.49
CA GLY A 373 1.32 0.05 7.03
C GLY A 373 0.53 1.11 6.27
N MET A 374 -0.67 0.77 5.79
CA MET A 374 -1.59 1.72 5.14
C MET A 374 -2.83 1.92 6.01
N ASP A 375 -3.16 3.18 6.33
CA ASP A 375 -4.41 3.53 7.03
C ASP A 375 -5.62 3.29 6.10
N ILE A 376 -6.48 2.35 6.48
CA ILE A 376 -7.70 1.99 5.76
C ILE A 376 -8.96 2.42 6.53
N THR A 377 -8.84 3.21 7.59
CA THR A 377 -9.97 3.62 8.45
C THR A 377 -11.10 4.25 7.64
N HIS A 378 -10.78 5.25 6.82
CA HIS A 378 -11.77 5.94 5.99
C HIS A 378 -12.39 5.02 4.93
N SER A 379 -11.57 4.17 4.29
CA SER A 379 -12.06 3.21 3.29
C SER A 379 -13.03 2.20 3.93
N ARG A 380 -12.69 1.69 5.11
CA ARG A 380 -13.51 0.74 5.85
C ARG A 380 -14.85 1.36 6.24
N GLN A 381 -14.83 2.62 6.70
CA GLN A 381 -16.04 3.32 7.12
C GLN A 381 -16.98 3.61 5.94
N ILE A 382 -16.44 3.96 4.77
CA ILE A 382 -17.25 4.10 3.54
C ILE A 382 -17.89 2.76 3.16
N SER A 383 -17.11 1.67 3.15
CA SER A 383 -17.64 0.35 2.79
C SER A 383 -18.72 -0.13 3.77
N GLN A 384 -18.56 0.12 5.06
CA GLN A 384 -19.58 -0.19 6.07
C GLN A 384 -20.84 0.66 5.88
N ASN A 385 -20.70 1.97 5.70
CA ASN A 385 -21.84 2.87 5.46
C ASN A 385 -22.61 2.51 4.18
N LEU A 386 -21.93 2.07 3.12
CA LEU A 386 -22.59 1.60 1.90
C LEU A 386 -23.38 0.32 2.13
N ALA A 387 -22.79 -0.67 2.81
CA ALA A 387 -23.47 -1.92 3.14
C ALA A 387 -24.70 -1.69 4.05
N GLU A 388 -24.58 -0.80 5.04
CA GLU A 388 -25.71 -0.43 5.92
C GLU A 388 -26.82 0.27 5.14
N GLN A 389 -26.49 1.19 4.24
CA GLN A 389 -27.49 1.85 3.37
C GLN A 389 -28.17 0.86 2.43
N ASP A 390 -27.45 -0.08 1.81
CA ASP A 390 -28.03 -1.10 0.93
C ASP A 390 -29.03 -1.99 1.69
N VAL A 391 -28.67 -2.44 2.91
CA VAL A 391 -29.55 -3.22 3.79
C VAL A 391 -30.77 -2.40 4.21
N MET A 392 -30.58 -1.12 4.57
CA MET A 392 -31.67 -0.24 4.99
C MET A 392 -32.65 0.03 3.85
N LEU A 393 -32.17 0.28 2.63
CA LEU A 393 -32.99 0.51 1.45
C LEU A 393 -33.76 -0.76 1.03
N SER A 394 -33.10 -1.92 1.05
CA SER A 394 -33.76 -3.21 0.77
C SER A 394 -34.85 -3.51 1.82
N SER A 395 -34.56 -3.29 3.10
CA SER A 395 -35.54 -3.47 4.18
C SER A 395 -36.72 -2.50 4.06
N ALA A 396 -36.48 -1.24 3.71
CA ALA A 396 -37.54 -0.25 3.51
C ALA A 396 -38.47 -0.62 2.35
N GLN A 397 -37.92 -1.13 1.23
CA GLN A 397 -38.71 -1.65 0.11
C GLN A 397 -39.60 -2.82 0.55
N HIS A 398 -39.03 -3.77 1.29
CA HIS A 398 -39.76 -4.94 1.77
C HIS A 398 -40.90 -4.57 2.74
N ILE A 399 -40.63 -3.72 3.73
CA ILE A 399 -41.62 -3.28 4.74
C ILE A 399 -42.76 -2.50 4.08
N ALA A 400 -42.46 -1.66 3.09
CA ALA A 400 -43.46 -0.85 2.40
C ALA A 400 -44.21 -1.61 1.30
N HIS A 401 -43.83 -2.87 1.02
CA HIS A 401 -44.30 -3.66 -0.11
C HIS A 401 -44.16 -2.92 -1.44
N ILE A 402 -43.00 -2.27 -1.63
CA ILE A 402 -42.65 -1.50 -2.82
C ILE A 402 -41.56 -2.21 -3.61
N GLY A 403 -41.93 -2.74 -4.77
CA GLY A 403 -41.03 -3.26 -5.78
C GLY A 403 -40.58 -2.16 -6.73
N ILE A 404 -39.34 -2.24 -7.21
CA ILE A 404 -38.79 -1.35 -8.23
C ILE A 404 -38.37 -2.19 -9.42
N TRP A 405 -38.73 -1.76 -10.61
CA TRP A 405 -38.16 -2.30 -11.83
C TRP A 405 -37.46 -1.21 -12.63
N ARG A 406 -36.38 -1.59 -13.30
CA ARG A 406 -35.60 -0.70 -14.16
C ARG A 406 -35.37 -1.38 -15.49
N LEU A 407 -35.79 -0.71 -16.56
CA LEU A 407 -35.62 -1.13 -17.93
C LEU A 407 -34.61 -0.22 -18.62
N ASN A 408 -33.47 -0.77 -19.02
CA ASN A 408 -32.54 -0.06 -19.90
C ASN A 408 -33.02 -0.21 -21.35
N ILE A 409 -33.38 0.91 -21.98
CA ILE A 409 -34.01 0.93 -23.32
C ILE A 409 -33.04 0.50 -24.42
N LEU A 410 -31.75 0.81 -24.27
CA LEU A 410 -30.71 0.51 -25.28
C LEU A 410 -30.35 -0.99 -25.29
N SER A 411 -30.23 -1.58 -24.12
CA SER A 411 -29.87 -3.01 -23.95
C SER A 411 -31.09 -3.93 -23.83
N GLN A 412 -32.30 -3.37 -23.76
CA GLN A 412 -33.55 -4.08 -23.47
C GLN A 412 -33.47 -4.96 -22.21
N THR A 413 -32.63 -4.60 -21.26
CA THR A 413 -32.43 -5.36 -20.02
C THR A 413 -33.37 -4.83 -18.94
N LEU A 414 -34.28 -5.69 -18.49
CA LEU A 414 -35.17 -5.44 -17.35
C LEU A 414 -34.50 -5.99 -16.08
N THR A 415 -34.54 -5.20 -15.02
CA THR A 415 -34.02 -5.56 -13.70
C THR A 415 -35.09 -5.28 -12.66
N TRP A 416 -35.23 -6.18 -11.69
CA TRP A 416 -36.20 -6.12 -10.61
C TRP A 416 -35.47 -6.03 -9.27
N SER A 417 -36.01 -5.28 -8.33
CA SER A 417 -35.62 -5.39 -6.92
C SER A 417 -36.16 -6.70 -6.33
N ASP A 418 -35.57 -7.15 -5.23
CA ASP A 418 -36.00 -8.38 -4.55
C ASP A 418 -37.50 -8.37 -4.21
N GLU A 419 -38.04 -7.21 -3.82
CA GLU A 419 -39.46 -7.06 -3.48
C GLU A 419 -40.40 -7.24 -4.68
N MET A 420 -39.98 -6.95 -5.92
CA MET A 420 -40.79 -7.27 -7.10
C MET A 420 -41.08 -8.78 -7.18
N PHE A 421 -40.10 -9.62 -6.86
CA PHE A 421 -40.31 -11.07 -6.86
C PHE A 421 -41.32 -11.49 -5.78
N ASN A 422 -41.34 -10.81 -4.64
CA ASN A 422 -42.34 -11.06 -3.58
C ASN A 422 -43.75 -10.65 -4.02
N ILE A 423 -43.91 -9.44 -4.58
CA ILE A 423 -45.21 -8.91 -5.04
C ILE A 423 -45.88 -9.85 -6.05
N TYR A 424 -45.09 -10.38 -6.99
CA TYR A 424 -45.57 -11.29 -8.04
C TYR A 424 -45.54 -12.78 -7.65
N GLY A 425 -45.24 -13.12 -6.39
CA GLY A 425 -45.27 -14.50 -5.88
C GLY A 425 -44.19 -15.43 -6.47
N ARG A 426 -43.01 -14.90 -6.82
CA ARG A 426 -41.87 -15.62 -7.46
C ARG A 426 -40.62 -15.64 -6.59
N GLN A 427 -40.77 -15.91 -5.30
CA GLN A 427 -39.66 -16.05 -4.36
C GLN A 427 -38.64 -17.11 -4.86
N GLY A 428 -37.36 -16.72 -4.96
CA GLY A 428 -36.27 -17.59 -5.41
C GLY A 428 -36.04 -17.65 -6.93
N SER A 429 -36.80 -16.89 -7.73
CA SER A 429 -36.49 -16.66 -9.14
C SER A 429 -35.47 -15.53 -9.29
N LEU A 430 -34.53 -15.65 -10.24
CA LEU A 430 -33.56 -14.59 -10.57
C LEU A 430 -33.95 -13.81 -11.83
N GLU A 431 -35.03 -14.20 -12.51
CA GLU A 431 -35.42 -13.62 -13.80
C GLU A 431 -36.77 -12.90 -13.70
N PRO A 432 -36.84 -11.61 -14.12
CA PRO A 432 -38.08 -10.85 -14.22
C PRO A 432 -39.11 -11.51 -15.14
N LEU A 433 -40.40 -11.24 -14.91
CA LEU A 433 -41.47 -11.67 -15.82
C LEU A 433 -41.31 -11.04 -17.21
N SER A 434 -41.55 -11.82 -18.26
CA SER A 434 -41.74 -11.27 -19.59
C SER A 434 -43.03 -10.45 -19.68
N LYS A 435 -43.13 -9.54 -20.66
CA LYS A 435 -44.35 -8.71 -20.87
C LYS A 435 -45.61 -9.57 -21.02
N ALA A 436 -45.50 -10.73 -21.69
CA ALA A 436 -46.64 -11.62 -21.91
C ALA A 436 -47.09 -12.32 -20.61
N GLU A 437 -46.13 -12.76 -19.78
CA GLU A 437 -46.44 -13.40 -18.50
C GLU A 437 -47.03 -12.40 -17.50
N TRP A 438 -46.44 -11.20 -17.40
CA TRP A 438 -46.98 -10.13 -16.56
C TRP A 438 -48.42 -9.76 -16.96
N PHE A 439 -48.68 -9.57 -18.26
CA PHE A 439 -50.01 -9.19 -18.73
C PHE A 439 -51.07 -10.27 -18.48
N ALA A 440 -50.67 -11.54 -18.47
CA ALA A 440 -51.58 -12.66 -18.18
C ALA A 440 -52.09 -12.65 -16.73
N LEU A 441 -51.31 -12.12 -15.78
CA LEU A 441 -51.68 -12.02 -14.36
C LEU A 441 -52.69 -10.90 -14.09
N ILE A 442 -52.86 -9.93 -15.00
CA ILE A 442 -53.80 -8.83 -14.80
C ILE A 442 -55.23 -9.34 -14.88
N ARG A 443 -56.09 -8.90 -13.95
CA ARG A 443 -57.52 -9.22 -13.92
C ARG A 443 -58.18 -8.88 -15.25
N HIS A 444 -59.09 -9.73 -15.70
CA HIS A 444 -59.73 -9.60 -17.01
C HIS A 444 -60.38 -8.23 -17.24
N GLU A 445 -61.00 -7.65 -16.21
CA GLU A 445 -61.65 -6.34 -16.27
C GLU A 445 -60.67 -5.16 -16.44
N ASP A 446 -59.43 -5.31 -15.94
CA ASP A 446 -58.42 -4.25 -15.98
C ASP A 446 -57.52 -4.33 -17.23
N ARG A 447 -57.44 -5.50 -17.88
CA ARG A 447 -56.53 -5.75 -19.02
C ARG A 447 -56.62 -4.70 -20.13
N ALA A 448 -57.83 -4.33 -20.56
CA ALA A 448 -58.01 -3.38 -21.66
C ALA A 448 -57.47 -1.98 -21.31
N ARG A 449 -57.73 -1.52 -20.08
CA ARG A 449 -57.28 -0.23 -19.56
C ARG A 449 -55.76 -0.23 -19.36
N VAL A 450 -55.22 -1.27 -18.73
CA VAL A 450 -53.77 -1.38 -18.47
C VAL A 450 -52.99 -1.47 -19.78
N GLN A 451 -53.43 -2.29 -20.74
CA GLN A 451 -52.78 -2.39 -22.06
C GLN A 451 -52.69 -1.03 -22.75
N GLN A 452 -53.77 -0.25 -22.73
CA GLN A 452 -53.81 1.06 -23.36
C GLN A 452 -52.80 2.04 -22.73
N VAL A 453 -52.69 2.04 -21.39
CA VAL A 453 -51.74 2.90 -20.67
C VAL A 453 -50.30 2.50 -20.96
N PHE A 454 -49.99 1.20 -20.89
CA PHE A 454 -48.64 0.69 -21.14
C PHE A 454 -48.20 0.87 -22.59
N ASP A 455 -49.06 0.62 -23.57
CA ASP A 455 -48.70 0.81 -24.98
C ASP A 455 -48.49 2.30 -25.30
N LYS A 456 -49.29 3.19 -24.71
CA LYS A 456 -49.06 4.64 -24.82
C LYS A 456 -47.73 5.03 -24.18
N ALA A 457 -47.42 4.54 -22.97
CA ALA A 457 -46.18 4.85 -22.29
C ALA A 457 -44.94 4.36 -23.06
N LEU A 458 -44.99 3.14 -23.63
CA LEU A 458 -43.88 2.58 -24.40
C LEU A 458 -43.69 3.28 -25.77
N THR A 459 -44.75 3.79 -26.38
CA THR A 459 -44.68 4.45 -27.69
C THR A 459 -44.37 5.94 -27.60
N THR A 460 -44.94 6.62 -26.61
CA THR A 460 -44.80 8.07 -26.43
C THR A 460 -43.77 8.45 -25.38
N LEU A 461 -43.25 7.47 -24.62
CA LEU A 461 -42.29 7.66 -23.53
C LEU A 461 -42.79 8.68 -22.50
N THR A 462 -44.07 8.57 -22.15
CA THR A 462 -44.73 9.42 -21.15
C THR A 462 -44.88 8.69 -19.81
N PRO A 463 -44.64 9.37 -18.68
CA PRO A 463 -44.91 8.81 -17.36
C PRO A 463 -46.37 8.37 -17.24
N TYR A 464 -46.61 7.33 -16.45
CA TYR A 464 -47.95 6.87 -16.13
C TYR A 464 -48.06 6.49 -14.66
N ASP A 465 -49.28 6.59 -14.17
CA ASP A 465 -49.71 6.22 -12.83
C ASP A 465 -51.02 5.44 -13.01
N ILE A 466 -51.04 4.20 -12.51
CA ILE A 466 -52.18 3.30 -12.68
C ILE A 466 -52.33 2.35 -11.50
N THR A 467 -53.57 2.19 -11.04
CA THR A 467 -53.93 1.10 -10.12
C THR A 467 -54.69 0.02 -10.88
N TYR A 468 -54.34 -1.24 -10.69
CA TYR A 468 -54.97 -2.39 -11.34
C TYR A 468 -54.88 -3.66 -10.48
N GLY A 469 -55.81 -4.57 -10.66
CA GLY A 469 -55.80 -5.84 -9.96
C GLY A 469 -55.05 -6.94 -10.70
N LEU A 470 -54.39 -7.78 -9.92
CA LEU A 470 -53.74 -9.02 -10.33
C LEU A 470 -54.50 -10.23 -9.77
N LEU A 471 -54.44 -11.32 -10.53
CA LEU A 471 -54.80 -12.66 -10.11
C LEU A 471 -53.57 -13.54 -10.26
N LEU A 472 -52.95 -13.88 -9.12
CA LEU A 472 -51.77 -14.73 -9.09
C LEU A 472 -52.12 -16.20 -9.35
N PRO A 473 -51.18 -17.05 -9.80
CA PRO A 473 -51.44 -18.46 -10.10
C PRO A 473 -51.92 -19.29 -8.90
N ASN A 474 -51.61 -18.85 -7.68
CA ASN A 474 -52.08 -19.46 -6.42
C ASN A 474 -53.55 -19.12 -6.11
N GLY A 475 -54.20 -18.29 -6.94
CA GLY A 475 -55.57 -17.83 -6.74
C GLY A 475 -55.69 -16.58 -5.86
N GLU A 476 -54.58 -16.01 -5.41
CA GLU A 476 -54.55 -14.78 -4.62
C GLU A 476 -54.84 -13.56 -5.50
N GLU A 477 -55.73 -12.69 -5.03
CA GLU A 477 -56.04 -11.42 -5.68
C GLU A 477 -55.26 -10.30 -5.01
N LYS A 478 -54.57 -9.49 -5.81
CA LYS A 478 -53.82 -8.32 -5.34
C LYS A 478 -54.24 -7.07 -6.10
N TYR A 479 -54.11 -5.92 -5.48
CA TYR A 479 -54.24 -4.61 -6.13
C TYR A 479 -52.89 -3.93 -6.12
N LEU A 480 -52.37 -3.62 -7.32
CA LEU A 480 -51.09 -2.94 -7.47
C LEU A 480 -51.32 -1.50 -7.90
N HIS A 481 -50.59 -0.60 -7.27
CA HIS A 481 -50.42 0.76 -7.71
C HIS A 481 -49.03 0.90 -8.35
N GLU A 482 -48.98 1.27 -9.62
CA GLU A 482 -47.75 1.37 -10.38
C GLU A 482 -47.57 2.77 -10.95
N HIS A 483 -46.40 3.34 -10.68
CA HIS A 483 -45.95 4.62 -11.22
C HIS A 483 -44.64 4.43 -11.98
N CYS A 484 -44.54 4.99 -13.17
CA CYS A 484 -43.37 4.87 -14.03
C CYS A 484 -42.87 6.23 -14.49
N GLU A 485 -41.55 6.41 -14.45
CA GLU A 485 -40.83 7.57 -14.97
C GLU A 485 -39.74 7.17 -15.96
N HIS A 486 -39.30 8.15 -16.76
CA HIS A 486 -38.31 7.96 -17.81
C HIS A 486 -37.13 8.91 -17.61
N GLN A 487 -35.92 8.37 -17.60
CA GLN A 487 -34.68 9.13 -17.57
C GLN A 487 -34.15 9.35 -18.99
N THR A 488 -33.78 10.59 -19.29
CA THR A 488 -33.21 11.00 -20.57
C THR A 488 -31.70 11.19 -20.48
N ASP A 489 -31.01 11.02 -21.62
CA ASP A 489 -29.62 11.41 -21.77
C ASP A 489 -29.46 12.93 -21.98
N HIS A 490 -28.22 13.40 -22.09
CA HIS A 490 -27.90 14.81 -22.36
C HIS A 490 -28.43 15.35 -23.69
N GLN A 491 -28.94 14.50 -24.58
CA GLN A 491 -29.56 14.87 -25.86
C GLN A 491 -31.09 14.82 -25.80
N GLY A 492 -31.68 14.54 -24.63
CA GLY A 492 -33.13 14.47 -24.41
C GLY A 492 -33.76 13.16 -24.86
N LYS A 493 -32.97 12.13 -25.20
CA LYS A 493 -33.49 10.82 -25.58
C LYS A 493 -33.64 9.93 -24.35
N VAL A 494 -34.77 9.25 -24.20
CA VAL A 494 -35.00 8.33 -23.08
C VAL A 494 -34.05 7.13 -23.18
N VAL A 495 -33.31 6.88 -22.10
CA VAL A 495 -32.33 5.80 -21.99
C VAL A 495 -32.74 4.73 -21.00
N VAL A 496 -33.51 5.09 -19.97
CA VAL A 496 -33.92 4.19 -18.89
C VAL A 496 -35.35 4.52 -18.48
N SER A 497 -36.17 3.49 -18.27
CA SER A 497 -37.46 3.61 -17.58
C SER A 497 -37.34 2.98 -16.21
N ILE A 498 -37.86 3.65 -15.18
CA ILE A 498 -37.91 3.15 -13.81
C ILE A 498 -39.36 3.18 -13.38
N GLY A 499 -39.88 2.04 -12.91
CA GLY A 499 -41.20 1.96 -12.32
C GLY A 499 -41.15 1.48 -10.88
N VAL A 500 -42.08 1.99 -10.11
CA VAL A 500 -42.33 1.63 -8.71
C VAL A 500 -43.70 0.96 -8.67
N VAL A 501 -43.76 -0.23 -8.06
CA VAL A 501 -44.96 -1.04 -7.93
C VAL A 501 -45.21 -1.26 -6.45
N GLN A 502 -46.34 -0.79 -5.94
CA GLN A 502 -46.75 -0.96 -4.56
C GLN A 502 -47.95 -1.90 -4.47
N ASP A 503 -47.90 -2.87 -3.56
CA ASP A 503 -49.07 -3.66 -3.19
C ASP A 503 -49.98 -2.83 -2.28
N VAL A 504 -51.16 -2.46 -2.78
CA VAL A 504 -52.17 -1.64 -2.07
C VAL A 504 -53.42 -2.44 -1.71
N THR A 505 -53.31 -3.77 -1.72
CA THR A 505 -54.42 -4.70 -1.43
C THR A 505 -55.02 -4.44 -0.04
N GLU A 506 -54.18 -4.35 0.98
CA GLU A 506 -54.62 -4.13 2.36
C GLU A 506 -55.37 -2.79 2.50
N ASN A 507 -54.86 -1.72 1.89
CA ASN A 507 -55.49 -0.39 1.94
C ASN A 507 -56.90 -0.42 1.35
N ILE A 508 -57.07 -1.03 0.18
CA ILE A 508 -58.36 -1.11 -0.50
C ILE A 508 -59.34 -1.99 0.29
N LEU A 509 -58.88 -3.13 0.83
CA LEU A 509 -59.73 -4.01 1.64
C LEU A 509 -60.17 -3.37 2.96
N ASN A 510 -59.28 -2.63 3.62
CA ASN A 510 -59.60 -1.91 4.85
C ASN A 510 -60.62 -0.80 4.62
N GLU A 511 -60.47 -0.02 3.55
CA GLU A 511 -61.44 1.02 3.18
C GLU A 511 -62.82 0.43 2.87
N GLN A 512 -62.85 -0.69 2.13
CA GLN A 512 -64.09 -1.42 1.85
C GLN A 512 -64.75 -1.95 3.12
N SER A 513 -63.98 -2.59 4.01
CA SER A 513 -64.47 -3.12 5.28
C SER A 513 -65.04 -2.02 6.18
N LEU A 514 -64.36 -0.86 6.26
CA LEU A 514 -64.82 0.30 7.01
C LEU A 514 -66.15 0.81 6.45
N ARG A 515 -66.25 0.94 5.13
CA ARG A 515 -67.47 1.41 4.45
C ARG A 515 -68.65 0.45 4.65
N GLU A 516 -68.43 -0.85 4.56
CA GLU A 516 -69.45 -1.86 4.83
C GLU A 516 -69.93 -1.83 6.28
N SER A 517 -68.99 -1.65 7.22
CA SER A 517 -69.29 -1.48 8.64
C SER A 517 -70.14 -0.23 8.90
N GLU A 518 -69.80 0.91 8.29
CA GLU A 518 -70.57 2.15 8.38
C GLU A 518 -72.01 1.98 7.86
N ILE A 519 -72.17 1.38 6.67
CA ILE A 519 -73.49 1.10 6.08
C ILE A 519 -74.31 0.17 6.99
N ARG A 520 -73.68 -0.86 7.56
CA ARG A 520 -74.33 -1.83 8.45
C ARG A 520 -74.82 -1.16 9.74
N PHE A 521 -73.98 -0.35 10.39
CA PHE A 521 -74.37 0.36 11.61
C PHE A 521 -75.50 1.36 11.34
N ARG A 522 -75.43 2.13 10.26
CA ARG A 522 -76.49 3.10 9.91
C ARG A 522 -77.83 2.42 9.64
N THR A 523 -77.80 1.30 8.92
CA THR A 523 -79.01 0.49 8.67
C THR A 523 -79.62 -0.03 9.98
N ILE A 524 -78.83 -0.59 10.90
CA ILE A 524 -79.39 -1.09 12.18
C ILE A 524 -80.02 0.04 12.99
N ALA A 525 -79.35 1.20 13.09
CA ALA A 525 -79.82 2.33 13.88
C ALA A 525 -81.13 2.94 13.31
N ASP A 526 -81.22 3.09 11.98
CA ASP A 526 -82.37 3.73 11.33
C ASP A 526 -83.67 2.88 11.35
N PHE A 527 -83.55 1.55 11.44
CA PHE A 527 -84.70 0.62 11.45
C PHE A 527 -85.14 0.18 12.87
N THR A 528 -84.63 0.79 13.93
CA THR A 528 -85.13 0.57 15.29
C THR A 528 -86.58 1.08 15.46
N TYR A 529 -87.37 0.39 16.30
CA TYR A 529 -88.76 0.77 16.58
C TYR A 529 -88.86 1.92 17.59
N ASP A 530 -87.98 1.93 18.58
CA ASP A 530 -87.89 2.98 19.59
C ASP A 530 -87.32 4.26 18.97
N TRP A 531 -87.76 5.41 19.46
CA TRP A 531 -87.19 6.69 19.07
C TRP A 531 -85.86 6.91 19.80
N GLU A 532 -84.77 6.81 19.06
CA GLU A 532 -83.43 6.98 19.57
C GLU A 532 -82.81 8.29 19.12
N TYR A 533 -82.07 8.93 20.02
CA TYR A 533 -81.27 10.10 19.68
C TYR A 533 -79.97 10.15 20.46
N TRP A 534 -78.96 10.78 19.88
CA TRP A 534 -77.73 11.17 20.53
C TRP A 534 -77.61 12.68 20.51
N GLN A 535 -77.55 13.27 21.70
CA GLN A 535 -77.32 14.69 21.90
C GLN A 535 -75.89 14.93 22.39
N GLY A 536 -75.18 15.85 21.77
CA GLY A 536 -73.84 16.29 22.17
C GLY A 536 -73.88 17.16 23.44
N GLU A 537 -72.70 17.60 23.88
CA GLU A 537 -72.56 18.41 25.10
C GLU A 537 -73.12 19.82 24.96
N GLN A 538 -73.23 20.35 23.74
CA GLN A 538 -73.76 21.69 23.46
C GLN A 538 -75.29 21.65 23.20
N HIS A 539 -75.94 20.55 23.55
CA HIS A 539 -77.36 20.28 23.34
C HIS A 539 -77.77 20.15 21.85
N GLU A 540 -76.82 20.01 20.95
CA GLU A 540 -77.02 19.69 19.54
C GLU A 540 -77.40 18.20 19.35
N LEU A 541 -78.31 17.91 18.42
CA LEU A 541 -78.63 16.53 18.06
C LEU A 541 -77.65 16.03 17.01
N LEU A 542 -76.73 15.15 17.44
CA LEU A 542 -75.74 14.50 16.59
C LEU A 542 -76.37 13.38 15.76
N TYR A 543 -77.38 12.70 16.31
CA TYR A 543 -78.14 11.67 15.62
C TYR A 543 -79.56 11.60 16.19
N ILE A 544 -80.52 11.31 15.31
CA ILE A 544 -81.89 10.96 15.70
C ILE A 544 -82.44 10.02 14.63
N ASN A 545 -82.97 8.87 15.04
CA ASN A 545 -83.45 7.87 14.09
C ASN A 545 -84.85 8.26 13.51
N PRO A 546 -85.28 7.66 12.38
CA PRO A 546 -86.56 7.99 11.75
C PRO A 546 -87.79 7.65 12.60
N ALA A 547 -87.65 6.82 13.64
CA ALA A 547 -88.74 6.44 14.54
C ALA A 547 -89.34 7.64 15.29
N CYS A 548 -88.57 8.73 15.46
CA CYS A 548 -89.07 9.97 16.07
C CYS A 548 -90.36 10.47 15.40
N GLN A 549 -90.46 10.37 14.08
CA GLN A 549 -91.63 10.83 13.32
C GLN A 549 -92.83 9.92 13.50
N ARG A 550 -92.61 8.61 13.62
CA ARG A 550 -93.69 7.65 13.86
C ARG A 550 -94.31 7.83 15.24
N ILE A 551 -93.49 8.09 16.27
CA ILE A 551 -93.94 8.22 17.66
C ILE A 551 -94.46 9.63 17.96
N THR A 552 -93.70 10.66 17.60
CA THR A 552 -94.02 12.06 18.00
C THR A 552 -94.81 12.83 16.93
N GLY A 553 -94.78 12.39 15.68
CA GLY A 553 -95.28 13.14 14.51
C GLY A 553 -94.32 14.20 13.96
N TYR A 554 -93.17 14.44 14.59
CA TYR A 554 -92.14 15.38 14.12
C TYR A 554 -91.01 14.67 13.37
N SER A 555 -90.62 15.21 12.23
CA SER A 555 -89.52 14.70 11.41
C SER A 555 -88.15 14.93 12.07
N GLN A 556 -87.15 14.13 11.70
CA GLN A 556 -85.76 14.29 12.16
C GLN A 556 -85.25 15.72 11.91
N ALA A 557 -85.56 16.29 10.75
CA ALA A 557 -85.15 17.65 10.39
C ALA A 557 -85.79 18.74 11.27
N GLU A 558 -86.97 18.49 11.87
CA GLU A 558 -87.58 19.41 12.83
C GLU A 558 -86.85 19.37 14.18
N PHE A 559 -86.51 18.17 14.67
CA PHE A 559 -85.70 18.00 15.88
C PHE A 559 -84.28 18.56 15.71
N ILE A 560 -83.60 18.29 14.60
CA ILE A 560 -82.23 18.80 14.36
C ILE A 560 -82.22 20.33 14.29
N ARG A 561 -83.24 20.95 13.69
CA ARG A 561 -83.35 22.42 13.62
C ARG A 561 -83.70 23.06 14.96
N ASN A 562 -84.49 22.38 15.80
CA ASN A 562 -84.82 22.84 17.14
C ASN A 562 -84.61 21.71 18.16
N PRO A 563 -83.38 21.50 18.69
CA PRO A 563 -83.12 20.49 19.70
C PRO A 563 -83.93 20.68 21.00
N ALA A 564 -84.39 21.91 21.30
CA ALA A 564 -85.25 22.18 22.45
C ALA A 564 -86.64 21.54 22.31
N LEU A 565 -87.03 21.14 21.09
CA LEU A 565 -88.26 20.41 20.81
C LEU A 565 -88.39 19.13 21.66
N LEU A 566 -87.27 18.50 22.04
CA LEU A 566 -87.24 17.35 22.96
C LEU A 566 -87.95 17.63 24.29
N GLU A 567 -87.80 18.84 24.83
CA GLU A 567 -88.43 19.26 26.08
C GLU A 567 -89.79 19.93 25.82
N GLU A 568 -89.93 20.69 24.73
CA GLU A 568 -91.18 21.41 24.41
C GLU A 568 -92.38 20.47 24.26
N ILE A 569 -92.17 19.28 23.69
CA ILE A 569 -93.23 18.28 23.50
C ILE A 569 -93.57 17.52 24.79
N VAL A 570 -92.78 17.63 25.86
CA VAL A 570 -93.12 17.00 27.15
C VAL A 570 -94.38 17.66 27.70
N HIS A 571 -95.31 16.82 28.16
CA HIS A 571 -96.57 17.26 28.75
C HIS A 571 -96.28 18.26 29.89
N PRO A 572 -97.03 19.39 30.00
CA PRO A 572 -96.72 20.45 30.97
C PRO A 572 -96.48 19.97 32.41
N ASP A 573 -97.32 19.05 32.89
CA ASP A 573 -97.22 18.45 34.24
C ASP A 573 -95.93 17.62 34.46
N ASP A 574 -95.33 17.10 33.40
CA ASP A 574 -94.18 16.19 33.47
C ASP A 574 -92.85 16.89 33.09
N ARG A 575 -92.88 18.18 32.75
CA ARG A 575 -91.67 18.93 32.33
C ARG A 575 -90.63 19.06 33.43
N ASP A 576 -91.06 19.32 34.67
CA ASP A 576 -90.14 19.43 35.81
C ASP A 576 -89.47 18.08 36.11
N LEU A 577 -90.24 16.99 35.97
CA LEU A 577 -89.76 15.62 36.09
C LEU A 577 -88.67 15.32 35.04
N PHE A 578 -88.92 15.70 33.78
CA PHE A 578 -87.96 15.54 32.70
C PHE A 578 -86.69 16.39 32.90
N ARG A 579 -86.81 17.66 33.31
CA ARG A 579 -85.64 18.52 33.59
C ARG A 579 -84.77 17.98 34.72
N ASN A 580 -85.38 17.49 35.79
CA ASN A 580 -84.64 16.90 36.91
C ASN A 580 -83.88 15.65 36.44
N HIS A 581 -84.53 14.79 35.66
CA HIS A 581 -83.88 13.63 35.06
C HIS A 581 -82.64 14.02 34.22
N LEU A 582 -82.73 15.10 33.42
CA LEU A 582 -81.59 15.56 32.62
C LEU A 582 -80.39 16.02 33.46
N GLN A 583 -80.60 16.48 34.70
CA GLN A 583 -79.54 16.92 35.61
C GLN A 583 -78.87 15.73 36.35
N GLU A 584 -79.60 14.63 36.55
CA GLU A 584 -79.14 13.45 37.28
C GLU A 584 -78.21 12.54 36.47
N ILE A 585 -78.12 12.71 35.15
CA ILE A 585 -77.28 11.89 34.26
C ILE A 585 -75.81 12.33 34.38
N GLN A 586 -75.11 11.77 35.38
CA GLN A 586 -73.68 11.97 35.62
C GLN A 586 -72.84 10.68 35.55
N THR A 587 -73.46 9.52 35.34
CA THR A 587 -72.77 8.21 35.38
C THR A 587 -73.07 7.38 34.13
N GLU A 588 -72.34 6.28 33.95
CA GLU A 588 -72.56 5.30 32.87
C GLU A 588 -73.87 4.49 33.02
N ASN A 589 -74.54 4.59 34.16
CA ASN A 589 -75.77 3.83 34.38
C ASN A 589 -76.92 4.39 33.52
N VAL A 590 -77.70 3.48 32.93
CA VAL A 590 -78.92 3.84 32.22
C VAL A 590 -79.96 4.30 33.24
N CYS A 591 -80.35 5.57 33.16
CA CYS A 591 -81.46 6.11 33.94
C CYS A 591 -82.75 5.96 33.13
N THR A 592 -83.81 5.45 33.76
CA THR A 592 -85.12 5.27 33.10
C THR A 592 -86.18 6.18 33.71
N LEU A 593 -87.00 6.80 32.87
CA LEU A 593 -88.10 7.67 33.27
C LEU A 593 -89.36 7.38 32.45
N GLU A 594 -90.53 7.31 33.09
CA GLU A 594 -91.82 7.28 32.39
C GLU A 594 -92.48 8.66 32.46
N PHE A 595 -92.82 9.25 31.31
CA PHE A 595 -93.47 10.55 31.23
C PHE A 595 -94.36 10.66 29.99
N ARG A 596 -95.20 11.69 29.94
CA ARG A 596 -96.10 11.95 28.82
C ARG A 596 -95.50 12.98 27.86
N ILE A 597 -95.69 12.77 26.57
CA ILE A 597 -95.47 13.77 25.53
C ILE A 597 -96.77 14.13 24.82
N LEU A 598 -96.78 15.32 24.22
CA LEU A 598 -97.79 15.77 23.28
C LEU A 598 -97.24 15.59 21.87
N THR A 599 -97.88 14.73 21.09
CA THR A 599 -97.53 14.56 19.68
C THR A 599 -97.87 15.82 18.89
N LYS A 600 -97.36 15.92 17.65
CA LYS A 600 -97.66 17.04 16.74
C LYS A 600 -99.16 17.25 16.48
N SER A 601 -99.98 16.22 16.62
CA SER A 601 -101.44 16.29 16.50
C SER A 601 -102.15 16.69 17.81
N GLY A 602 -101.41 16.87 18.91
CA GLY A 602 -101.92 17.23 20.23
C GLY A 602 -102.38 16.03 21.07
N GLN A 603 -102.11 14.79 20.64
CA GLN A 603 -102.46 13.59 21.41
C GLN A 603 -101.42 13.32 22.50
N VAL A 604 -101.87 12.76 23.63
CA VAL A 604 -100.98 12.34 24.72
C VAL A 604 -100.43 10.95 24.41
N CYS A 605 -99.11 10.81 24.43
CA CYS A 605 -98.39 9.55 24.29
C CYS A 605 -97.52 9.32 25.54
N TRP A 606 -97.56 8.11 26.10
CA TRP A 606 -96.70 7.73 27.22
C TRP A 606 -95.38 7.18 26.71
N ILE A 607 -94.28 7.73 27.20
CA ILE A 607 -92.92 7.33 26.84
C ILE A 607 -92.23 6.71 28.06
N VAL A 608 -91.61 5.55 27.87
CA VAL A 608 -90.50 5.12 28.73
C VAL A 608 -89.19 5.55 28.04
N HIS A 609 -88.45 6.39 28.74
CA HIS A 609 -87.22 7.01 28.29
C HIS A 609 -86.04 6.39 29.04
N GLY A 610 -85.14 5.73 28.32
CA GLY A 610 -83.85 5.30 28.84
C GLY A 610 -82.76 6.26 28.37
N CYS A 611 -82.01 6.85 29.29
CA CYS A 611 -80.93 7.77 28.98
C CYS A 611 -79.61 7.34 29.62
N GLN A 612 -78.51 7.47 28.87
CA GLN A 612 -77.16 7.17 29.34
C GLN A 612 -76.17 8.21 28.82
N ALA A 613 -75.15 8.54 29.61
CA ALA A 613 -74.02 9.34 29.13
C ALA A 613 -73.17 8.52 28.15
N VAL A 614 -72.62 9.18 27.13
CA VAL A 614 -71.66 8.57 26.18
C VAL A 614 -70.29 9.17 26.47
N PHE A 615 -69.24 8.35 26.48
CA PHE A 615 -67.86 8.77 26.71
C PHE A 615 -66.97 8.33 25.54
N ASP A 616 -65.91 9.08 25.27
CA ASP A 616 -64.85 8.66 24.36
C ASP A 616 -63.90 7.65 25.05
N PRO A 617 -62.96 7.03 24.31
CA PRO A 617 -61.99 6.09 24.89
C PRO A 617 -61.09 6.68 25.98
N ASP A 618 -60.93 8.00 26.01
CA ASP A 618 -60.12 8.74 26.99
C ASP A 618 -60.94 9.13 28.24
N GLY A 619 -62.21 8.74 28.30
CA GLY A 619 -63.13 8.98 29.43
C GLY A 619 -63.77 10.36 29.43
N LYS A 620 -63.63 11.15 28.36
CA LYS A 620 -64.30 12.44 28.21
C LYS A 620 -65.75 12.22 27.77
N ARG A 621 -66.67 12.93 28.41
CA ARG A 621 -68.08 12.88 28.06
C ARG A 621 -68.32 13.46 26.65
N MET A 622 -69.13 12.76 25.85
CA MET A 622 -69.53 13.11 24.49
C MET A 622 -71.04 13.39 24.39
N GLY A 623 -71.66 13.77 25.51
CA GLY A 623 -73.09 14.00 25.62
C GLY A 623 -73.86 12.78 26.13
N ARG A 624 -75.04 12.52 25.56
CA ARG A 624 -75.97 11.46 26.02
C ARG A 624 -76.74 10.80 24.88
N ARG A 625 -76.97 9.50 25.00
CA ARG A 625 -77.88 8.74 24.15
C ARG A 625 -79.17 8.47 24.90
N ALA A 626 -80.29 8.63 24.22
CA ALA A 626 -81.61 8.30 24.73
C ALA A 626 -82.35 7.35 23.80
N SER A 627 -83.14 6.46 24.39
CA SER A 627 -84.08 5.58 23.72
C SER A 627 -85.47 5.79 24.31
N ASN A 628 -86.45 6.05 23.46
CA ASN A 628 -87.81 6.45 23.85
C ASN A 628 -88.79 5.45 23.24
N ARG A 629 -89.44 4.67 24.09
CA ARG A 629 -90.44 3.69 23.67
C ARG A 629 -91.84 4.14 24.03
N ASP A 630 -92.75 4.07 23.08
CA ASP A 630 -94.17 4.29 23.31
C ASP A 630 -94.74 3.13 24.15
N ILE A 631 -95.29 3.47 25.32
CA ILE A 631 -95.95 2.56 26.26
C ILE A 631 -97.41 2.96 26.51
N THR A 632 -98.02 3.74 25.61
CA THR A 632 -99.40 4.22 25.74
C THR A 632 -100.38 3.08 25.91
N ASP A 633 -100.30 2.05 25.06
CA ASP A 633 -101.16 0.86 25.15
C ASP A 633 -101.02 0.16 26.50
N ARG A 634 -99.78 0.05 27.01
CA ARG A 634 -99.51 -0.53 28.32
C ARG A 634 -100.15 0.28 29.44
N LYS A 635 -100.05 1.62 29.40
CA LYS A 635 -100.64 2.51 30.42
C LYS A 635 -102.16 2.51 30.39
N LEU A 636 -102.76 2.42 29.20
CA LEU A 636 -104.21 2.27 29.06
C LEU A 636 -104.71 0.95 29.67
N ALA A 637 -103.99 -0.15 29.43
CA ALA A 637 -104.31 -1.45 30.04
C ALA A 637 -104.12 -1.45 31.57
N GLU A 638 -103.07 -0.80 32.09
CA GLU A 638 -102.85 -0.63 33.54
C GLU A 638 -104.01 0.16 34.19
N LEU A 639 -104.47 1.25 33.54
CA LEU A 639 -105.60 2.06 34.02
C LEU A 639 -106.93 1.27 34.00
N GLU A 640 -107.17 0.50 32.95
CA GLU A 640 -108.36 -0.36 32.84
C GLU A 640 -108.39 -1.43 33.95
N LEU A 641 -107.24 -2.05 34.23
CA LEU A 641 -107.08 -2.99 35.34
C LEU A 641 -107.33 -2.34 36.70
N VAL A 642 -106.79 -1.15 36.95
CA VAL A 642 -107.03 -0.41 38.20
C VAL A 642 -108.51 -0.04 38.34
N ARG A 643 -109.16 0.39 37.26
CA ARG A 643 -110.60 0.70 37.26
C ARG A 643 -111.45 -0.53 37.56
N HIS A 644 -111.15 -1.67 36.93
CA HIS A 644 -111.82 -2.93 37.23
C HIS A 644 -111.58 -3.38 38.66
N ARG A 645 -110.36 -3.23 39.19
CA ARG A 645 -110.03 -3.56 40.58
C ARG A 645 -110.82 -2.69 41.57
N SER A 646 -110.84 -1.38 41.37
CA SER A 646 -111.61 -0.46 42.23
C SER A 646 -113.10 -0.80 42.19
N HIS A 647 -113.65 -1.09 41.01
CA HIS A 647 -115.05 -1.49 40.87
C HIS A 647 -115.35 -2.82 41.58
N LEU A 648 -114.44 -3.80 41.51
CA LEU A 648 -114.56 -5.06 42.23
C LEU A 648 -114.47 -4.86 43.76
N GLU A 649 -113.56 -4.00 44.23
CA GLU A 649 -113.42 -3.67 45.66
C GLU A 649 -114.71 -3.00 46.19
N ASP A 650 -115.30 -2.07 45.45
CA ASP A 650 -116.59 -1.44 45.80
C ASP A 650 -117.72 -2.48 45.87
N MET A 651 -117.83 -3.38 44.88
CA MET A 651 -118.83 -4.47 44.88
C MET A 651 -118.66 -5.45 46.05
N VAL A 652 -117.42 -5.76 46.41
CA VAL A 652 -117.11 -6.62 47.56
C VAL A 652 -117.53 -5.94 48.86
N GLN A 653 -117.25 -4.63 48.99
CA GLN A 653 -117.63 -3.87 50.18
C GLN A 653 -119.16 -3.76 50.31
N GLU A 654 -119.88 -3.53 49.21
CA GLU A 654 -121.34 -3.50 49.17
C GLU A 654 -121.97 -4.86 49.54
N ARG A 655 -121.43 -5.98 49.03
CA ARG A 655 -121.84 -7.34 49.43
C ARG A 655 -121.52 -7.66 50.89
N THR A 656 -120.40 -7.17 51.41
CA THR A 656 -120.00 -7.40 52.80
C THR A 656 -120.93 -6.67 53.77
N ILE A 657 -121.38 -5.46 53.40
CA ILE A 657 -122.42 -4.72 54.12
C ILE A 657 -123.76 -5.50 54.07
N ALA A 658 -124.17 -5.99 52.89
CA ALA A 658 -125.40 -6.79 52.75
C ALA A 658 -125.38 -8.12 53.54
N LEU A 659 -124.21 -8.75 53.70
CA LEU A 659 -124.04 -9.96 54.53
C LEU A 659 -124.04 -9.67 56.04
N SER A 660 -123.73 -8.44 56.46
CA SER A 660 -123.75 -8.02 57.86
C SER A 660 -125.16 -7.70 58.41
N GLU A 661 -126.15 -7.50 57.52
CA GLU A 661 -127.56 -7.26 57.88
C GLU A 661 -128.40 -8.55 57.98
N VAL A 662 -127.80 -9.73 57.79
CA VAL A 662 -128.50 -11.03 57.94
C VAL A 662 -128.45 -11.49 59.41
N PRO A 663 -129.59 -11.80 60.07
CA PRO A 663 -129.60 -12.20 61.49
C PRO A 663 -128.88 -13.53 61.73
N PRO A 664 -128.25 -13.74 62.91
CA PRO A 664 -127.52 -14.97 63.20
C PRO A 664 -128.49 -16.16 63.29
N ILE A 665 -128.38 -17.10 62.35
CA ILE A 665 -129.14 -18.35 62.40
C ILE A 665 -128.42 -19.34 63.32
N ASN A 666 -129.16 -19.74 64.35
CA ASN A 666 -128.80 -20.69 65.39
C ASN A 666 -128.41 -22.08 64.86
N SER A 667 -127.54 -22.69 65.65
CA SER A 667 -127.02 -24.06 65.62
C SER A 667 -128.02 -25.14 65.18
N ALA A 668 -127.79 -25.74 64.00
CA ALA A 668 -128.10 -27.15 63.71
C ALA A 668 -127.56 -27.64 62.35
N THR A 669 -127.13 -26.75 61.45
CA THR A 669 -126.73 -27.12 60.07
C THR A 669 -125.25 -26.88 59.74
N GLY A 670 -124.41 -26.58 60.72
CA GLY A 670 -122.95 -26.42 60.55
C GLY A 670 -122.14 -27.72 60.43
N ASN A 671 -122.74 -28.88 60.72
CA ASN A 671 -122.04 -30.17 60.73
C ASN A 671 -122.15 -30.99 59.43
N LEU A 672 -122.87 -30.50 58.41
CA LEU A 672 -122.96 -31.22 57.12
C LEU A 672 -122.04 -30.65 56.01
N VAL A 673 -121.52 -29.43 56.18
CA VAL A 673 -120.61 -28.80 55.20
C VAL A 673 -119.14 -29.13 55.50
N LYS A 674 -118.81 -29.57 56.72
CA LYS A 674 -117.45 -30.01 57.08
C LYS A 674 -117.12 -31.44 56.62
N SER A 675 -118.12 -32.28 56.35
CA SER A 675 -117.92 -33.67 55.92
C SER A 675 -117.96 -33.90 54.40
N VAL A 676 -118.24 -32.86 53.60
CA VAL A 676 -118.24 -32.93 52.13
C VAL A 676 -116.97 -32.29 51.54
N PHE A 677 -116.34 -31.32 52.22
CA PHE A 677 -115.09 -30.69 51.76
C PHE A 677 -113.80 -31.48 52.07
N GLU A 678 -113.83 -32.48 52.95
CA GLU A 678 -112.65 -33.31 53.29
C GLU A 678 -112.57 -34.62 52.48
N LYS A 679 -113.51 -34.88 51.56
CA LYS A 679 -113.50 -36.08 50.69
C LYS A 679 -113.29 -35.80 49.19
N GLU A 680 -113.18 -34.53 48.78
CA GLU A 680 -112.89 -34.13 47.39
C GLU A 680 -111.57 -33.36 47.19
N ASN A 681 -110.72 -33.23 48.22
CA ASN A 681 -109.33 -32.75 48.09
C ASN A 681 -108.28 -33.89 48.21
N GLY A 682 -108.69 -35.14 47.94
CA GLY A 682 -107.82 -36.32 47.84
C GLY A 682 -107.42 -36.70 46.40
N LEU A 683 -107.68 -35.82 45.43
CA LEU A 683 -107.42 -36.03 44.00
C LEU A 683 -106.61 -34.86 43.42
N GLU A 684 -105.30 -34.82 43.69
CA GLU A 684 -104.26 -34.40 42.72
C GLU A 684 -102.81 -34.64 43.21
N GLU A 685 -102.58 -35.70 44.00
CA GLU A 685 -101.22 -36.13 44.39
C GLU A 685 -100.86 -37.47 43.72
N ALA A 686 -101.03 -37.59 42.39
CA ALA A 686 -100.52 -38.72 41.60
C ALA A 686 -100.42 -38.51 40.07
N VAL A 687 -100.62 -37.30 39.53
CA VAL A 687 -100.40 -37.01 38.09
C VAL A 687 -99.70 -35.67 37.93
N PHE A 688 -98.42 -35.61 38.31
CA PHE A 688 -97.33 -34.95 37.58
C PHE A 688 -95.99 -35.16 38.31
N ARG A 689 -95.64 -36.42 38.63
CA ARG A 689 -94.22 -36.83 38.70
C ARG A 689 -93.70 -37.00 37.27
N ARG A 690 -93.51 -35.88 36.57
CA ARG A 690 -92.55 -35.75 35.47
C ARG A 690 -92.42 -34.28 35.12
N ALA A 691 -91.19 -33.79 35.13
CA ALA A 691 -90.76 -32.42 34.81
C ALA A 691 -91.03 -31.39 35.91
N ASP A 692 -90.15 -31.35 36.92
CA ASP A 692 -89.24 -30.21 37.10
C ASP A 692 -88.50 -30.34 38.44
N HIS A 693 -87.47 -31.19 38.44
CA HIS A 693 -86.35 -31.01 39.35
C HIS A 693 -85.35 -30.06 38.70
N ARG A 694 -85.30 -28.85 39.26
CA ARG A 694 -84.08 -28.05 39.48
C ARG A 694 -83.28 -27.68 38.23
N LEU A 695 -83.66 -26.54 37.65
CA LEU A 695 -82.70 -25.49 37.34
C LEU A 695 -82.02 -25.05 38.65
N PHE A 696 -80.68 -25.06 38.68
CA PHE A 696 -79.80 -23.98 39.16
C PHE A 696 -78.36 -24.54 39.32
N ALA A 697 -77.44 -24.15 38.42
CA ALA A 697 -76.08 -23.73 38.77
C ALA A 697 -75.24 -23.38 37.51
N ALA A 698 -75.47 -22.18 36.97
CA ALA A 698 -74.46 -21.30 36.40
C ALA A 698 -75.08 -19.90 36.59
N GLY A 699 -74.53 -18.94 37.31
CA GLY A 699 -73.23 -18.78 37.96
C GLY A 699 -73.30 -17.45 38.70
N ARG A 700 -72.70 -17.34 39.88
CA ARG A 700 -72.34 -16.04 40.46
C ARG A 700 -70.98 -16.12 41.14
N SER A 701 -70.14 -15.23 40.63
CA SER A 701 -69.14 -14.41 41.31
C SER A 701 -67.86 -15.05 41.85
N ARG A 702 -66.74 -14.48 41.36
CA ARG A 702 -65.62 -13.89 42.13
C ARG A 702 -64.91 -14.83 43.11
N HIS A 703 -63.60 -14.95 43.18
CA HIS A 703 -62.44 -14.09 42.90
C HIS A 703 -61.23 -15.05 43.00
N THR A 704 -60.15 -14.81 42.28
CA THR A 704 -58.84 -14.38 42.83
C THR A 704 -57.74 -14.57 41.79
N ASP A 705 -56.91 -13.54 41.73
CA ASP A 705 -55.67 -13.39 40.98
C ASP A 705 -54.60 -14.46 41.22
N GLN A 706 -53.60 -14.36 40.35
CA GLN A 706 -52.26 -15.00 40.33
C GLN A 706 -52.26 -16.42 39.75
N GLY A 707 -51.56 -16.74 38.67
CA GLY A 707 -50.56 -16.01 37.90
C GLY A 707 -49.58 -17.05 37.34
N THR A 708 -49.53 -17.16 36.00
CA THR A 708 -48.40 -17.64 35.16
C THR A 708 -47.66 -18.95 35.53
N VAL A 709 -47.63 -19.91 34.59
CA VAL A 709 -46.48 -20.22 33.71
C VAL A 709 -46.81 -21.45 32.82
N SER A 710 -46.80 -21.20 31.51
CA SER A 710 -46.30 -22.01 30.38
C SER A 710 -46.23 -23.54 30.47
N ALA A 711 -46.99 -24.19 29.59
CA ALA A 711 -46.70 -25.49 28.98
C ALA A 711 -46.73 -25.26 27.44
N THR A 712 -45.60 -25.34 26.74
CA THR A 712 -45.11 -26.49 25.96
C THR A 712 -46.05 -27.11 24.91
N TRP A 713 -45.58 -27.00 23.65
CA TRP A 713 -45.46 -28.01 22.58
C TRP A 713 -46.61 -28.29 21.58
N LEU A 714 -46.17 -28.27 20.29
CA LEU A 714 -46.70 -28.90 19.05
C LEU A 714 -47.84 -28.12 18.36
N GLN A 715 -47.71 -27.61 17.14
CA GLN A 715 -47.21 -28.25 15.91
C GLN A 715 -46.62 -27.24 14.92
#